data_AF-A0AAY4CBV6-F1
#
_entry.id   AF-A0AAY4CBV6-F1
#
_cell.length_a   1.000
_cell.length_b   1.000
_cell.length_c   1.000
_cell.angle_alpha   90.00
_cell.angle_beta   90.00
_cell.angle_gamma   90.00
#
_symmetry.space_group_name_H-M   'P 1'
#
loop_
_entity.id
_entity.type
_entity.pdbx_description
1 polymer ?
#
loop_
_entity_poly.entity_id
_entity_poly.type
_entity_poly.pdbx_seq_one_letter_code
_entity_poly.pdbx_strand_id
1 'polypeptide(L)'
;MADVSECGIKVMCRFRPLNEAEITRGDKYIPKFKDDDTVVITGKPYVFDRVLPPNTAQEQVYDSCARQIVRDVLAGYNGTIFAYGQTSSGKTHTMEGKLHDPQLMGIIPRIAQDIFDHIYSMDENLEFHIKVSYFEIYLDKIRDLLDVSKTNLAVHEDKNRVPFVKGCTERFVSSPEEVLDVIDEGKSNRHVAVTNMNEHSSRSHSIFLINIKQENVETEQKLSGKLYLVDLAGSEKVSKTGAEGAVLDEAKNINKSLSALGNVISALAEGTKTHVPYRDSKMTRILQDSLGGNCRTTIVICCSPSIFNEAETKSTLMFGQRAKTIKNTVCVNLELTAEEWKKKYEKEKEKNKSLKNVIQQLELELNRWRNGENVPENEQLSAKEQKKFEACDNTPIIDNLAPPITLVSTEEKRKYEEDISNLYKQLDDKDDEINQQSQLAEKLKQQMLEQDELLASTRRDYDKIQEELGRLQVENEAAKEEVKEVLQALEELAVNYDQKCLELEEKNQANDLLSEELSQKTALLASVQRELAQLQELNSHQRKRAAEVLNLLLRDLNEIGGIIGTNDIKSAEANGAIEEEFTMARLYISKMKSEVKSLVNRGKQLETAQADTSRKMQANERELAACQLLISQHQAKIKSLTDYMQNMEEKKRQLEEGQDSLVEELAKLRAQGELMHSMSHQKQLSRLRDELAVKQRMLDELKEGLSGLTCFKCIFSVMLFTFTFSMINEKGELAKQDLKGLEETVAKELQTLHNLRKLFVQDLTTRVKKSAELDCEDGGGSAAQKQKISFLENNLEQLTKVHKQLVRDNADLRCELPKLEKRLRATAERVKALETALKEAKENAVRERKRYQLEVDRIKDAVRAKNMARRGHSAQIAKPIRAGHPHIFSPPTHTIRSTTGVYHYTHDN
;
A
#
# COMPACT_ATOMS: atom_id res chain seq x y z
N MET A 1 -29.69 19.75 -17.65
CA MET A 1 -28.57 18.87 -17.27
C MET A 1 -28.26 19.16 -15.79
N ALA A 2 -27.15 18.65 -15.22
CA ALA A 2 -26.52 19.39 -14.12
C ALA A 2 -25.89 20.66 -14.72
N ASP A 3 -25.86 21.77 -13.97
CA ASP A 3 -25.28 23.02 -14.48
C ASP A 3 -23.76 22.90 -14.55
N VAL A 4 -23.26 22.87 -15.79
CA VAL A 4 -21.84 22.79 -16.11
C VAL A 4 -21.27 24.20 -16.01
N SER A 5 -20.38 24.42 -15.03
CA SER A 5 -19.82 25.75 -14.75
C SER A 5 -18.34 25.83 -15.13
N GLU A 6 -17.98 26.81 -15.96
CA GLU A 6 -16.59 27.08 -16.33
C GLU A 6 -15.92 27.89 -15.20
N CYS A 7 -14.86 27.36 -14.59
CA CYS A 7 -14.23 27.92 -13.39
C CYS A 7 -12.71 28.03 -13.57
N GLY A 8 -12.13 29.24 -13.42
CA GLY A 8 -10.68 29.43 -13.48
C GLY A 8 -9.95 28.80 -12.29
N ILE A 9 -8.72 28.32 -12.50
CA ILE A 9 -7.85 27.88 -11.40
C ILE A 9 -7.38 29.10 -10.60
N LYS A 10 -7.67 29.12 -9.30
CA LYS A 10 -7.22 30.19 -8.39
C LYS A 10 -5.76 29.99 -8.02
N VAL A 11 -4.96 31.06 -8.04
CA VAL A 11 -3.55 31.02 -7.65
C VAL A 11 -3.29 32.03 -6.54
N MET A 12 -2.77 31.54 -5.41
CA MET A 12 -2.46 32.32 -4.22
C MET A 12 -0.95 32.30 -3.99
N CYS A 13 -0.31 33.46 -3.86
CA CYS A 13 1.13 33.54 -3.67
C CYS A 13 1.49 33.81 -2.20
N ARG A 14 2.07 32.83 -1.50
CA ARG A 14 2.50 32.97 -0.11
C ARG A 14 4.01 33.21 -0.01
N PHE A 15 4.39 34.30 0.64
CA PHE A 15 5.75 34.48 1.14
C PHE A 15 5.82 34.08 2.60
N ARG A 16 6.89 33.38 2.98
CA ARG A 16 7.24 33.17 4.41
C ARG A 16 8.19 34.29 4.90
N PRO A 17 8.41 34.42 6.22
CA PRO A 17 9.54 35.20 6.75
C PRO A 17 10.89 34.69 6.25
N LEU A 18 11.94 35.51 6.34
CA LEU A 18 13.33 35.01 6.26
C LEU A 18 13.57 34.03 7.41
N ASN A 19 14.38 32.99 7.19
CA ASN A 19 14.78 32.06 8.24
C ASN A 19 16.16 32.40 8.81
N GLU A 20 16.51 31.84 9.96
CA GLU A 20 17.77 32.12 10.66
C GLU A 20 19.03 31.87 9.81
N ALA A 21 19.01 30.89 8.90
CA ALA A 21 20.14 30.61 8.01
C ALA A 21 20.29 31.67 6.90
N GLU A 22 19.16 32.17 6.35
CA GLU A 22 19.14 33.28 5.40
C GLU A 22 19.57 34.60 6.09
N ILE A 23 19.10 34.84 7.33
CA ILE A 23 19.47 36.01 8.14
C ILE A 23 20.97 35.98 8.48
N THR A 24 21.48 34.84 8.97
CA THR A 24 22.90 34.65 9.32
C THR A 24 23.82 34.78 8.10
N ARG A 25 23.36 34.39 6.91
CA ARG A 25 24.07 34.61 5.63
C ARG A 25 24.06 36.07 5.16
N GLY A 26 23.25 36.94 5.77
CA GLY A 26 23.09 38.32 5.37
C GLY A 26 22.19 38.52 4.13
N ASP A 27 21.27 37.57 3.88
CA ASP A 27 20.36 37.64 2.74
C ASP A 27 19.43 38.86 2.83
N LYS A 28 19.34 39.60 1.73
CA LYS A 28 18.43 40.75 1.63
C LYS A 28 17.00 40.30 1.32
N TYR A 29 16.05 40.95 1.96
CA TYR A 29 14.61 40.83 1.69
C TYR A 29 14.27 41.52 0.35
N ILE A 30 13.76 40.77 -0.64
CA ILE A 30 13.52 41.27 -2.01
C ILE A 30 12.08 41.63 -2.42
N PRO A 31 11.00 40.96 -1.94
CA PRO A 31 9.67 41.21 -2.47
C PRO A 31 9.12 42.55 -1.99
N LYS A 32 8.40 43.25 -2.87
CA LYS A 32 7.63 44.45 -2.50
C LYS A 32 6.17 44.22 -2.86
N PHE A 33 5.31 44.19 -1.85
CA PHE A 33 3.88 44.03 -2.03
C PHE A 33 3.26 45.34 -2.52
N LYS A 34 2.25 45.21 -3.38
CA LYS A 34 1.34 46.27 -3.79
C LYS A 34 -0.06 45.68 -3.73
N ASP A 35 -0.93 46.33 -2.98
CA ASP A 35 -2.32 45.89 -2.84
C ASP A 35 -2.40 44.42 -2.33
N ASP A 36 -3.57 43.79 -2.41
CA ASP A 36 -3.77 42.42 -1.91
C ASP A 36 -3.43 41.33 -2.95
N ASP A 37 -3.08 41.69 -4.19
CA ASP A 37 -2.96 40.76 -5.32
C ASP A 37 -1.61 40.77 -6.06
N THR A 38 -0.73 41.74 -5.76
CA THR A 38 0.46 42.03 -6.57
C THR A 38 1.76 42.01 -5.76
N VAL A 39 2.76 41.28 -6.28
CA VAL A 39 4.14 41.31 -5.77
C VAL A 39 5.12 41.80 -6.85
N VAL A 40 6.03 42.69 -6.46
CA VAL A 40 7.11 43.19 -7.32
C VAL A 40 8.43 42.55 -6.89
N ILE A 41 9.04 41.74 -7.77
CA ILE A 41 10.38 41.18 -7.58
C ILE A 41 11.34 41.90 -8.52
N THR A 42 12.37 42.54 -7.96
CA THR A 42 13.43 43.27 -8.70
C THR A 42 12.91 44.13 -9.86
N GLY A 43 11.80 44.84 -9.62
CA GLY A 43 11.18 45.77 -10.56
C GLY A 43 10.06 45.19 -11.43
N LYS A 44 9.95 43.86 -11.58
CA LYS A 44 8.85 43.23 -12.33
C LYS A 44 7.65 42.93 -11.42
N PRO A 45 6.44 43.40 -11.74
CA PRO A 45 5.21 42.99 -11.05
C PRO A 45 4.72 41.61 -11.50
N TYR A 46 4.06 40.92 -10.57
CA TYR A 46 3.37 39.64 -10.75
C TYR A 46 2.04 39.70 -9.99
N VAL A 47 0.94 39.40 -10.68
CA VAL A 47 -0.45 39.52 -10.17
C VAL A 47 -1.07 38.13 -10.06
N PHE A 48 -1.82 37.88 -8.98
CA PHE A 48 -2.42 36.58 -8.64
C PHE A 48 -3.91 36.74 -8.26
N ASP A 49 -4.51 35.80 -7.52
CA ASP A 49 -5.85 35.97 -6.91
C ASP A 49 -5.76 36.56 -5.49
N ARG A 50 -4.65 36.27 -4.80
CA ARG A 50 -4.20 36.96 -3.59
C ARG A 50 -2.69 36.78 -3.42
N VAL A 51 -2.02 37.77 -2.85
CA VAL A 51 -0.64 37.70 -2.36
C VAL A 51 -0.65 37.80 -0.84
N LEU A 52 -0.05 36.82 -0.19
CA LEU A 52 -0.05 36.62 1.25
C LEU A 52 1.37 36.96 1.78
N PRO A 53 1.58 38.14 2.39
CA PRO A 53 2.88 38.55 2.92
C PRO A 53 3.32 37.72 4.13
N PRO A 54 4.61 37.80 4.55
CA PRO A 54 5.19 36.95 5.62
C PRO A 54 4.47 36.92 6.96
N ASN A 55 3.68 37.94 7.28
CA ASN A 55 2.92 38.10 8.51
C ASN A 55 1.49 37.51 8.43
N THR A 56 1.13 36.84 7.32
CA THR A 56 -0.19 36.20 7.16
C THR A 56 -0.28 34.94 8.03
N ALA A 57 -1.26 34.93 8.95
CA ALA A 57 -1.53 33.80 9.84
C ALA A 57 -2.10 32.59 9.08
N GLN A 58 -1.90 31.38 9.59
CA GLN A 58 -2.35 30.13 8.94
C GLN A 58 -3.86 30.11 8.66
N GLU A 59 -4.65 30.63 9.60
CA GLU A 59 -6.10 30.84 9.48
C GLU A 59 -6.44 31.71 8.26
N GLN A 60 -5.80 32.87 8.10
CA GLN A 60 -6.01 33.75 6.95
C GLN A 60 -5.64 33.10 5.61
N VAL A 61 -4.68 32.16 5.61
CA VAL A 61 -4.37 31.33 4.42
C VAL A 61 -5.48 30.33 4.15
N TYR A 62 -5.97 29.61 5.18
CA TYR A 62 -7.09 28.67 5.06
C TYR A 62 -8.36 29.37 4.54
N ASP A 63 -8.72 30.51 5.13
CA ASP A 63 -9.85 31.36 4.74
C ASP A 63 -9.79 31.80 3.27
N SER A 64 -8.58 32.15 2.80
CA SER A 64 -8.35 32.60 1.43
C SER A 64 -8.34 31.45 0.41
N CYS A 65 -7.72 30.33 0.76
CA CYS A 65 -7.35 29.28 -0.18
C CYS A 65 -8.33 28.10 -0.21
N ALA A 66 -8.93 27.75 0.94
CA ALA A 66 -9.48 26.43 1.21
C ALA A 66 -10.96 26.44 1.63
N ARG A 67 -11.42 27.35 2.49
CA ARG A 67 -12.79 27.31 3.07
C ARG A 67 -13.90 27.18 2.02
N GLN A 68 -13.80 27.88 0.89
CA GLN A 68 -14.79 27.75 -0.18
C GLN A 68 -14.77 26.37 -0.84
N ILE A 69 -13.58 25.80 -1.09
CA ILE A 69 -13.45 24.45 -1.66
C ILE A 69 -14.05 23.40 -0.72
N VAL A 70 -13.90 23.54 0.60
CA VAL A 70 -14.54 22.63 1.57
C VAL A 70 -16.07 22.64 1.42
N ARG A 71 -16.68 23.83 1.35
CA ARG A 71 -18.12 23.98 1.10
C ARG A 71 -18.56 23.42 -0.25
N ASP A 72 -17.76 23.63 -1.29
CA ASP A 72 -18.05 23.09 -2.63
C ASP A 72 -17.95 21.54 -2.64
N VAL A 73 -17.02 20.95 -1.90
CA VAL A 73 -16.88 19.49 -1.76
C VAL A 73 -18.03 18.89 -0.96
N LEU A 74 -18.46 19.56 0.12
CA LEU A 74 -19.69 19.20 0.85
C LEU A 74 -20.96 19.35 -0.03
N ALA A 75 -20.95 20.23 -1.04
CA ALA A 75 -22.00 20.31 -2.06
C ALA A 75 -21.86 19.25 -3.19
N GLY A 76 -20.90 18.32 -3.10
CA GLY A 76 -20.70 17.25 -4.07
C GLY A 76 -19.88 17.61 -5.32
N TYR A 77 -19.13 18.71 -5.31
CA TYR A 77 -18.09 18.97 -6.32
C TYR A 77 -16.77 18.26 -5.95
N ASN A 78 -15.83 18.10 -6.89
CA ASN A 78 -14.44 17.79 -6.53
C ASN A 78 -13.66 19.09 -6.24
N GLY A 79 -12.67 18.98 -5.37
CA GLY A 79 -11.74 20.04 -5.01
C GLY A 79 -10.29 19.58 -5.03
N THR A 80 -9.36 20.48 -5.34
CA THR A 80 -7.92 20.22 -5.23
C THR A 80 -7.17 21.44 -4.72
N ILE A 81 -6.29 21.24 -3.74
CA ILE A 81 -5.42 22.27 -3.19
C ILE A 81 -3.97 21.82 -3.31
N PHE A 82 -3.18 22.60 -4.04
CA PHE A 82 -1.74 22.37 -4.23
C PHE A 82 -0.90 23.31 -3.39
N ALA A 83 0.20 22.82 -2.83
CA ALA A 83 1.35 23.64 -2.44
C ALA A 83 2.52 23.40 -3.40
N TYR A 84 3.06 24.47 -3.99
CA TYR A 84 4.14 24.42 -5.00
C TYR A 84 5.27 25.41 -4.68
N GLY A 85 6.49 25.12 -5.13
CA GLY A 85 7.68 25.98 -4.95
C GLY A 85 8.91 25.19 -4.46
N GLN A 86 10.02 25.90 -4.25
CA GLN A 86 11.28 25.26 -3.84
C GLN A 86 11.21 24.59 -2.44
N THR A 87 12.17 23.74 -2.14
CA THR A 87 12.44 23.24 -0.78
C THR A 87 12.67 24.40 0.18
N SER A 88 12.15 24.25 1.40
CA SER A 88 12.15 25.28 2.43
C SER A 88 11.49 26.62 2.02
N SER A 89 10.53 26.62 1.08
CA SER A 89 9.69 27.80 0.78
C SER A 89 8.44 27.93 1.65
N GLY A 90 8.03 26.86 2.35
CA GLY A 90 6.86 26.85 3.25
C GLY A 90 5.69 25.96 2.82
N LYS A 91 5.87 25.04 1.85
CA LYS A 91 4.81 24.16 1.32
C LYS A 91 4.15 23.29 2.41
N THR A 92 4.89 22.39 3.06
CA THR A 92 4.41 21.53 4.16
C THR A 92 3.92 22.34 5.37
N HIS A 93 4.53 23.49 5.66
CA HIS A 93 4.02 24.40 6.70
C HIS A 93 2.64 25.00 6.33
N THR A 94 2.35 25.18 5.04
CA THR A 94 1.04 25.63 4.56
C THR A 94 0.02 24.50 4.57
N MET A 95 0.41 23.29 4.15
CA MET A 95 -0.50 22.14 4.09
C MET A 95 -0.79 21.54 5.47
N GLU A 96 0.23 21.18 6.25
CA GLU A 96 0.07 20.55 7.57
C GLU A 96 0.28 21.56 8.71
N GLY A 97 1.28 22.43 8.59
CA GLY A 97 1.72 23.30 9.69
C GLY A 97 2.24 22.50 10.87
N LYS A 98 1.84 22.87 12.09
CA LYS A 98 1.90 22.00 13.27
C LYS A 98 0.49 21.45 13.54
N LEU A 99 0.25 20.17 13.32
CA LEU A 99 -1.10 19.58 13.35
C LEU A 99 -1.88 19.88 14.62
N HIS A 100 -1.25 19.71 15.79
CA HIS A 100 -1.87 19.84 17.12
C HIS A 100 -1.72 21.25 17.76
N ASP A 101 -1.42 22.28 16.97
CA ASP A 101 -1.24 23.67 17.45
C ASP A 101 -2.35 24.57 16.86
N PRO A 102 -3.34 25.03 17.64
CA PRO A 102 -4.51 25.75 17.10
C PRO A 102 -4.19 27.00 16.26
N GLN A 103 -3.04 27.63 16.47
CA GLN A 103 -2.61 28.80 15.71
C GLN A 103 -1.72 28.40 14.51
N LEU A 104 -0.82 27.43 14.70
CA LEU A 104 0.16 27.03 13.68
C LEU A 104 -0.26 25.84 12.81
N MET A 105 -1.42 25.22 13.05
CA MET A 105 -2.01 24.20 12.18
C MET A 105 -2.33 24.76 10.79
N GLY A 106 -1.99 23.99 9.75
CA GLY A 106 -2.10 24.37 8.34
C GLY A 106 -3.48 24.13 7.73
N ILE A 107 -3.53 24.00 6.40
CA ILE A 107 -4.76 23.81 5.64
C ILE A 107 -5.44 22.47 5.96
N ILE A 108 -4.73 21.33 5.93
CA ILE A 108 -5.30 19.98 6.10
C ILE A 108 -6.02 19.82 7.46
N PRO A 109 -5.42 20.12 8.63
CA PRO A 109 -6.12 20.00 9.91
C PRO A 109 -7.33 20.93 10.02
N ARG A 110 -7.26 22.14 9.46
CA ARG A 110 -8.42 23.07 9.39
C ARG A 110 -9.51 22.57 8.45
N ILE A 111 -9.16 21.88 7.36
CA ILE A 111 -10.13 21.20 6.49
C ILE A 111 -10.84 20.08 7.26
N ALA A 112 -10.10 19.26 8.02
CA ALA A 112 -10.70 18.22 8.84
C ALA A 112 -11.71 18.80 9.84
N GLN A 113 -11.32 19.85 10.57
CA GLN A 113 -12.21 20.54 11.50
C GLN A 113 -13.43 21.15 10.80
N ASP A 114 -13.27 22.02 9.79
CA ASP A 114 -14.41 22.65 9.10
C ASP A 114 -15.36 21.59 8.48
N ILE A 115 -14.86 20.43 8.00
CA ILE A 115 -15.72 19.34 7.49
C ILE A 115 -16.65 18.81 8.59
N PHE A 116 -16.09 18.41 9.74
CA PHE A 116 -16.87 17.85 10.83
C PHE A 116 -17.75 18.90 11.51
N ASP A 117 -17.26 20.12 11.71
CA ASP A 117 -18.05 21.24 12.24
C ASP A 117 -19.26 21.58 11.32
N HIS A 118 -19.11 21.49 9.99
CA HIS A 118 -20.26 21.60 9.08
C HIS A 118 -21.21 20.39 9.25
N ILE A 119 -20.71 19.14 9.30
CA ILE A 119 -21.55 17.94 9.45
C ILE A 119 -22.34 17.94 10.75
N TYR A 120 -21.75 18.35 11.88
CA TYR A 120 -22.44 18.51 13.17
C TYR A 120 -23.48 19.65 13.17
N SER A 121 -23.54 20.46 12.11
CA SER A 121 -24.53 21.54 11.91
C SER A 121 -25.56 21.27 10.81
N MET A 122 -25.47 20.12 10.13
CA MET A 122 -26.37 19.72 9.04
C MET A 122 -27.67 19.08 9.55
N ASP A 123 -28.60 18.88 8.61
CA ASP A 123 -29.87 18.18 8.82
C ASP A 123 -29.65 16.72 9.27
N GLU A 124 -30.42 16.25 10.26
CA GLU A 124 -30.40 14.87 10.75
C GLU A 124 -30.73 13.85 9.65
N ASN A 125 -31.38 14.29 8.57
CA ASN A 125 -31.69 13.50 7.38
C ASN A 125 -30.50 13.25 6.41
N LEU A 126 -29.27 13.71 6.73
CA LEU A 126 -28.08 13.51 5.89
C LEU A 126 -27.09 12.53 6.55
N GLU A 127 -26.96 11.33 5.99
CA GLU A 127 -25.96 10.33 6.42
C GLU A 127 -24.61 10.58 5.71
N PHE A 128 -23.56 10.86 6.48
CA PHE A 128 -22.21 11.13 5.96
C PHE A 128 -21.27 9.93 6.09
N HIS A 129 -20.56 9.63 5.01
CA HIS A 129 -19.54 8.59 4.91
C HIS A 129 -18.22 9.22 4.42
N ILE A 130 -17.32 9.56 5.35
CA ILE A 130 -15.99 10.10 5.02
C ILE A 130 -14.98 8.95 4.93
N LYS A 131 -14.19 8.97 3.86
CA LYS A 131 -13.00 8.14 3.67
C LYS A 131 -11.76 8.99 3.47
N VAL A 132 -10.63 8.52 3.98
CA VAL A 132 -9.30 9.10 3.76
C VAL A 132 -8.32 8.09 3.18
N SER A 133 -7.44 8.58 2.30
CA SER A 133 -6.29 7.84 1.76
C SER A 133 -5.07 8.74 1.76
N TYR A 134 -3.93 8.22 2.20
CA TYR A 134 -2.67 8.96 2.19
C TYR A 134 -1.59 8.15 1.48
N PHE A 135 -0.98 8.73 0.44
CA PHE A 135 0.09 8.10 -0.31
C PHE A 135 1.13 9.14 -0.77
N GLU A 136 2.34 8.67 -1.03
CA GLU A 136 3.40 9.48 -1.62
C GLU A 136 3.77 9.00 -3.04
N ILE A 137 4.30 9.92 -3.84
CA ILE A 137 4.88 9.65 -5.15
C ILE A 137 6.37 9.99 -5.10
N TYR A 138 7.20 8.96 -5.20
CA TYR A 138 8.66 9.05 -5.19
C TYR A 138 9.22 8.23 -6.35
N LEU A 139 10.14 8.80 -7.15
CA LEU A 139 10.70 8.16 -8.35
C LEU A 139 9.63 7.61 -9.34
N ASP A 140 8.49 8.32 -9.48
CA ASP A 140 7.31 7.91 -10.27
C ASP A 140 6.68 6.56 -9.80
N LYS A 141 7.03 6.10 -8.60
CA LYS A 141 6.40 4.98 -7.88
C LYS A 141 5.46 5.55 -6.83
N ILE A 142 4.24 5.02 -6.75
CA ILE A 142 3.26 5.38 -5.71
C ILE A 142 3.47 4.43 -4.53
N ARG A 143 3.57 4.96 -3.32
CA ARG A 143 3.66 4.18 -2.07
C ARG A 143 2.53 4.60 -1.15
N ASP A 144 1.78 3.62 -0.66
CA ASP A 144 0.77 3.85 0.36
C ASP A 144 1.46 4.23 1.69
N LEU A 145 0.99 5.29 2.34
CA LEU A 145 1.49 5.72 3.65
C LEU A 145 0.68 5.12 4.80
N LEU A 146 -0.46 4.48 4.51
CA LEU A 146 -1.34 3.82 5.49
C LEU A 146 -1.18 2.29 5.49
N ASP A 147 -0.34 1.76 4.61
CA ASP A 147 0.12 0.37 4.56
C ASP A 147 1.47 0.30 3.82
N VAL A 148 2.58 0.32 4.56
CA VAL A 148 3.94 0.38 4.00
C VAL A 148 4.33 -0.82 3.13
N SER A 149 3.55 -1.92 3.14
CA SER A 149 3.78 -3.07 2.24
C SER A 149 3.41 -2.75 0.79
N LYS A 150 2.47 -1.82 0.57
CA LYS A 150 1.93 -1.44 -0.74
C LYS A 150 2.83 -0.43 -1.45
N THR A 151 3.89 -0.95 -2.06
CA THR A 151 4.83 -0.16 -2.87
C THR A 151 4.54 -0.26 -4.38
N ASN A 152 4.91 0.78 -5.12
CA ASN A 152 4.73 0.93 -6.57
C ASN A 152 3.30 0.69 -7.10
N LEU A 153 2.27 1.26 -6.45
CA LEU A 153 0.88 1.16 -6.90
C LEU A 153 0.67 1.73 -8.32
N ALA A 154 -0.39 1.26 -8.97
CA ALA A 154 -0.74 1.56 -10.36
C ALA A 154 -1.96 2.47 -10.48
N VAL A 155 -1.90 3.42 -11.43
CA VAL A 155 -3.03 4.31 -11.75
C VAL A 155 -3.89 3.66 -12.83
N HIS A 156 -5.14 3.34 -12.46
CA HIS A 156 -6.18 2.86 -13.34
C HIS A 156 -7.18 3.98 -13.66
N GLU A 157 -8.00 3.76 -14.69
CA GLU A 157 -9.11 4.62 -15.10
C GLU A 157 -10.41 3.82 -14.84
N ASP A 158 -11.46 4.46 -14.32
CA ASP A 158 -12.75 3.80 -14.04
C ASP A 158 -13.68 3.75 -15.26
N LYS A 159 -14.93 3.29 -15.09
CA LYS A 159 -15.94 3.22 -16.17
C LYS A 159 -16.23 4.57 -16.83
N ASN A 160 -16.06 5.67 -16.09
CA ASN A 160 -16.27 7.04 -16.52
C ASN A 160 -14.95 7.73 -16.95
N ARG A 161 -13.85 6.96 -17.04
CA ARG A 161 -12.46 7.41 -17.27
C ARG A 161 -11.88 8.29 -16.16
N VAL A 162 -12.45 8.28 -14.96
CA VAL A 162 -11.88 8.97 -13.80
C VAL A 162 -10.66 8.18 -13.28
N PRO A 163 -9.49 8.82 -13.10
CA PRO A 163 -8.28 8.13 -12.63
C PRO A 163 -8.35 7.80 -11.13
N PHE A 164 -7.82 6.64 -10.74
CA PHE A 164 -7.69 6.23 -9.34
C PHE A 164 -6.46 5.33 -9.10
N VAL A 165 -5.97 5.31 -7.86
CA VAL A 165 -4.84 4.45 -7.45
C VAL A 165 -5.38 3.09 -7.01
N LYS A 166 -5.16 2.06 -7.82
CA LYS A 166 -5.68 0.71 -7.53
C LYS A 166 -4.93 0.09 -6.36
N GLY A 167 -5.67 -0.34 -5.34
CA GLY A 167 -5.14 -1.02 -4.15
C GLY A 167 -4.71 -0.11 -3.00
N CYS A 168 -4.75 1.22 -3.21
CA CYS A 168 -4.52 2.19 -2.14
C CYS A 168 -5.55 2.02 -1.01
N THR A 169 -5.12 2.25 0.22
CA THR A 169 -5.91 2.06 1.43
C THR A 169 -6.88 3.23 1.60
N GLU A 170 -8.18 2.94 1.60
CA GLU A 170 -9.22 3.83 2.08
C GLU A 170 -9.56 3.46 3.53
N ARG A 171 -9.38 4.39 4.47
CA ARG A 171 -9.87 4.24 5.85
C ARG A 171 -11.10 5.11 6.05
N PHE A 172 -12.10 4.60 6.77
CA PHE A 172 -13.20 5.44 7.24
C PHE A 172 -12.75 6.26 8.45
N VAL A 173 -13.33 7.45 8.62
CA VAL A 173 -13.08 8.38 9.74
C VAL A 173 -14.39 9.03 10.17
N SER A 174 -14.53 9.29 11.46
CA SER A 174 -15.75 9.71 12.14
C SER A 174 -15.58 10.95 13.04
N SER A 175 -14.34 11.37 13.30
CA SER A 175 -14.02 12.62 13.98
C SER A 175 -12.75 13.31 13.39
N PRO A 176 -12.51 14.59 13.72
CA PRO A 176 -11.28 15.28 13.32
C PRO A 176 -10.01 14.59 13.82
N GLU A 177 -10.03 14.03 15.03
CA GLU A 177 -8.89 13.37 15.66
C GLU A 177 -8.44 12.15 14.86
N GLU A 178 -9.37 11.31 14.40
CA GLU A 178 -9.04 10.15 13.55
C GLU A 178 -8.38 10.57 12.22
N VAL A 179 -8.70 11.76 11.70
CA VAL A 179 -8.02 12.32 10.52
C VAL A 179 -6.60 12.75 10.85
N LEU A 180 -6.37 13.35 12.02
CA LEU A 180 -5.01 13.73 12.48
C LEU A 180 -4.15 12.49 12.75
N ASP A 181 -4.69 11.46 13.39
CA ASP A 181 -4.00 10.19 13.65
C ASP A 181 -3.56 9.51 12.35
N VAL A 182 -4.43 9.49 11.32
CA VAL A 182 -4.11 8.96 9.98
C VAL A 182 -3.00 9.77 9.29
N ILE A 183 -2.93 11.09 9.53
CA ILE A 183 -1.85 11.94 9.00
C ILE A 183 -0.53 11.66 9.75
N ASP A 184 -0.55 11.58 11.09
CA ASP A 184 0.67 11.31 11.88
C ASP A 184 1.19 9.88 11.69
N GLU A 185 0.32 8.87 11.53
CA GLU A 185 0.74 7.53 11.10
C GLU A 185 1.39 7.58 9.72
N GLY A 186 0.75 8.23 8.74
CA GLY A 186 1.31 8.37 7.39
C GLY A 186 2.65 9.09 7.38
N LYS A 187 2.85 10.09 8.25
CA LYS A 187 4.12 10.77 8.45
C LYS A 187 5.16 9.88 9.13
N SER A 188 4.78 9.07 10.11
CA SER A 188 5.67 8.07 10.73
C SER A 188 6.15 7.05 9.69
N ASN A 189 5.22 6.48 8.92
CA ASN A 189 5.47 5.54 7.83
C ASN A 189 6.32 6.15 6.68
N ARG A 190 6.21 7.48 6.47
CA ARG A 190 7.12 8.26 5.61
C ARG A 190 8.52 8.32 6.22
N HIS A 191 8.66 8.69 7.50
CA HIS A 191 9.95 8.79 8.21
C HIS A 191 10.73 7.47 8.31
N VAL A 192 10.05 6.32 8.47
CA VAL A 192 10.70 4.99 8.52
C VAL A 192 11.42 4.62 7.20
N ALA A 193 11.05 5.24 6.07
CA ALA A 193 11.82 5.09 4.82
C ALA A 193 13.08 6.00 4.76
N VAL A 194 13.09 7.11 5.50
CA VAL A 194 14.14 8.16 5.44
C VAL A 194 15.45 7.70 6.08
N THR A 195 15.38 6.85 7.11
CA THR A 195 16.56 6.39 7.86
C THR A 195 17.55 5.56 7.04
N ASN A 196 17.21 5.19 5.79
CA ASN A 196 18.09 4.41 4.92
C ASN A 196 18.83 5.25 3.85
N MET A 197 18.41 6.50 3.57
CA MET A 197 19.20 7.55 2.85
C MET A 197 18.37 8.83 2.61
N ASN A 198 19.00 9.99 2.83
CA ASN A 198 18.57 11.36 2.42
C ASN A 198 17.28 11.97 3.03
N GLU A 199 17.24 13.31 3.03
CA GLU A 199 16.13 14.16 3.51
C GLU A 199 14.90 14.12 2.57
N HIS A 200 14.10 13.05 2.68
CA HIS A 200 13.06 12.67 1.72
C HIS A 200 11.85 13.60 1.60
N SER A 201 11.52 14.42 2.62
CA SER A 201 10.32 15.26 2.63
C SER A 201 10.31 16.31 1.51
N SER A 202 11.51 16.77 1.10
CA SER A 202 11.73 17.65 -0.03
C SER A 202 11.60 16.96 -1.41
N ARG A 203 11.51 15.62 -1.42
CA ARG A 203 11.80 14.78 -2.59
C ARG A 203 10.67 13.85 -3.03
N SER A 204 9.68 13.57 -2.18
CA SER A 204 8.44 12.91 -2.60
C SER A 204 7.24 13.86 -2.54
N HIS A 205 6.27 13.67 -3.44
CA HIS A 205 4.99 14.39 -3.38
C HIS A 205 4.04 13.65 -2.45
N SER A 206 3.47 14.33 -1.47
CA SER A 206 2.44 13.78 -0.58
C SER A 206 1.05 14.15 -1.11
N ILE A 207 0.17 13.14 -1.25
CA ILE A 207 -1.22 13.32 -1.64
C ILE A 207 -2.12 12.73 -0.56
N PHE A 208 -2.81 13.60 0.17
CA PHE A 208 -3.90 13.23 1.08
C PHE A 208 -5.23 13.44 0.36
N LEU A 209 -6.03 12.38 0.26
CA LEU A 209 -7.34 12.41 -0.38
C LEU A 209 -8.42 12.24 0.70
N ILE A 210 -9.33 13.21 0.78
CA ILE A 210 -10.58 13.09 1.54
C ILE A 210 -11.71 12.84 0.52
N ASN A 211 -12.48 11.78 0.72
CA ASN A 211 -13.63 11.43 -0.12
C ASN A 211 -14.88 11.46 0.78
N ILE A 212 -15.71 12.48 0.60
CA ILE A 212 -16.96 12.66 1.33
C ILE A 212 -18.09 12.12 0.46
N LYS A 213 -18.76 11.07 0.92
CA LYS A 213 -20.09 10.70 0.44
C LYS A 213 -21.13 11.18 1.44
N GLN A 214 -22.25 11.67 0.93
CA GLN A 214 -23.44 11.97 1.73
C GLN A 214 -24.68 11.40 1.04
N GLU A 215 -25.64 10.96 1.84
CA GLU A 215 -26.90 10.37 1.39
C GLU A 215 -28.06 10.99 2.16
N ASN A 216 -29.02 11.57 1.45
CA ASN A 216 -30.23 12.10 2.07
C ASN A 216 -31.26 10.99 2.22
N VAL A 217 -31.64 10.68 3.45
CA VAL A 217 -32.48 9.51 3.80
C VAL A 217 -33.92 9.65 3.30
N GLU A 218 -34.46 10.88 3.19
CA GLU A 218 -35.82 11.12 2.69
C GLU A 218 -35.96 11.07 1.16
N THR A 219 -34.91 11.48 0.43
CA THR A 219 -34.93 11.63 -1.04
C THR A 219 -34.08 10.60 -1.79
N GLU A 220 -33.37 9.73 -1.07
CA GLU A 220 -32.35 8.79 -1.57
C GLU A 220 -31.22 9.43 -2.40
N GLN A 221 -31.08 10.76 -2.40
CA GLN A 221 -30.09 11.47 -3.21
C GLN A 221 -28.69 11.31 -2.61
N LYS A 222 -27.76 10.78 -3.42
CA LYS A 222 -26.37 10.50 -3.04
C LYS A 222 -25.43 11.48 -3.74
N LEU A 223 -24.55 12.14 -2.99
CA LEU A 223 -23.55 13.08 -3.50
C LEU A 223 -22.14 12.62 -3.10
N SER A 224 -21.14 12.85 -3.95
CA SER A 224 -19.75 12.40 -3.70
C SER A 224 -18.72 13.47 -4.06
N GLY A 225 -18.17 14.15 -3.06
CA GLY A 225 -17.09 15.12 -3.24
C GLY A 225 -15.71 14.52 -2.92
N LYS A 226 -14.75 14.64 -3.85
CA LYS A 226 -13.34 14.27 -3.61
C LYS A 226 -12.47 15.51 -3.46
N LEU A 227 -11.69 15.57 -2.39
CA LEU A 227 -10.77 16.67 -2.06
C LEU A 227 -9.33 16.17 -2.02
N TYR A 228 -8.54 16.54 -3.03
CA TYR A 228 -7.12 16.22 -3.12
C TYR A 228 -6.27 17.33 -2.49
N LEU A 229 -5.48 16.99 -1.47
CA LEU A 229 -4.60 17.91 -0.75
C LEU A 229 -3.15 17.49 -1.03
N VAL A 230 -2.44 18.31 -1.79
CA VAL A 230 -1.19 17.93 -2.46
C VAL A 230 -0.03 18.82 -2.00
N ASP A 231 0.89 18.24 -1.23
CA ASP A 231 2.20 18.85 -0.92
C ASP A 231 3.24 18.32 -1.91
N LEU A 232 3.62 19.14 -2.90
CA LEU A 232 4.56 18.72 -3.94
C LEU A 232 6.01 18.70 -3.43
N ALA A 233 6.90 18.03 -4.16
CA ALA A 233 8.34 18.08 -3.93
C ALA A 233 8.95 19.47 -4.22
N GLY A 234 10.24 19.65 -3.92
CA GLY A 234 11.01 20.86 -4.28
C GLY A 234 11.03 21.12 -5.78
N SER A 235 10.65 22.34 -6.18
CA SER A 235 10.70 22.79 -7.59
C SER A 235 12.02 23.42 -8.02
N GLU A 236 13.06 23.38 -7.18
CA GLU A 236 14.39 23.90 -7.49
C GLU A 236 15.12 23.04 -8.52
N LYS A 237 15.95 23.71 -9.33
CA LYS A 237 16.75 23.05 -10.36
C LYS A 237 17.80 22.14 -9.76
N VAL A 238 17.95 20.94 -10.32
CA VAL A 238 18.98 19.96 -9.96
C VAL A 238 20.40 20.56 -9.96
N SER A 239 20.70 21.52 -10.84
CA SER A 239 21.99 22.22 -10.86
C SER A 239 22.29 23.08 -9.62
N LYS A 240 21.33 23.31 -8.72
CA LYS A 240 21.54 23.95 -7.40
C LYS A 240 21.79 22.96 -6.27
N THR A 241 21.42 21.69 -6.41
CA THR A 241 21.49 20.73 -5.29
C THR A 241 22.89 20.16 -5.05
N GLY A 242 23.80 20.31 -6.01
CA GLY A 242 25.15 19.72 -5.94
C GLY A 242 25.14 18.19 -5.91
N ALA A 243 24.05 17.56 -6.34
CA ALA A 243 23.87 16.12 -6.28
C ALA A 243 24.75 15.39 -7.31
N GLU A 244 25.43 14.34 -6.87
CA GLU A 244 26.23 13.44 -7.72
C GLU A 244 25.77 11.98 -7.55
N GLY A 245 26.14 11.12 -8.49
CA GLY A 245 25.80 9.69 -8.47
C GLY A 245 24.28 9.45 -8.40
N ALA A 246 23.86 8.46 -7.59
CA ALA A 246 22.45 8.08 -7.46
C ALA A 246 21.53 9.25 -7.04
N VAL A 247 22.04 10.23 -6.30
CA VAL A 247 21.28 11.41 -5.84
C VAL A 247 20.95 12.35 -7.01
N LEU A 248 21.74 12.33 -8.08
CA LEU A 248 21.48 13.10 -9.31
C LEU A 248 20.29 12.51 -10.09
N ASP A 249 20.27 11.18 -10.29
CA ASP A 249 19.15 10.51 -10.95
C ASP A 249 17.88 10.51 -10.10
N GLU A 250 18.01 10.50 -8.77
CA GLU A 250 16.92 10.77 -7.82
C GLU A 250 16.30 12.16 -8.10
N ALA A 251 17.10 13.23 -8.02
CA ALA A 251 16.67 14.62 -8.24
C ALA A 251 16.08 14.87 -9.66
N LYS A 252 16.60 14.15 -10.67
CA LYS A 252 16.12 14.16 -12.05
C LYS A 252 14.75 13.49 -12.21
N ASN A 253 14.51 12.34 -11.56
CA ASN A 253 13.21 11.67 -11.57
C ASN A 253 12.13 12.45 -10.80
N ILE A 254 12.51 13.14 -9.74
CA ILE A 254 11.60 14.06 -9.03
C ILE A 254 11.20 15.21 -9.95
N ASN A 255 12.19 15.84 -10.60
CA ASN A 255 11.94 16.90 -11.58
C ASN A 255 11.19 16.43 -12.84
N LYS A 256 11.24 15.14 -13.24
CA LYS A 256 10.40 14.58 -14.32
C LYS A 256 8.92 14.84 -14.05
N SER A 257 8.44 14.52 -12.84
CA SER A 257 7.03 14.69 -12.47
C SER A 257 6.58 16.16 -12.41
N LEU A 258 7.43 17.07 -11.90
CA LEU A 258 7.18 18.51 -11.93
C LEU A 258 7.27 19.11 -13.34
N SER A 259 8.10 18.55 -14.22
CA SER A 259 8.20 18.93 -15.63
C SER A 259 6.95 18.48 -16.42
N ALA A 260 6.46 17.26 -16.17
CA ALA A 260 5.19 16.77 -16.70
C ALA A 260 4.03 17.69 -16.28
N LEU A 261 3.98 18.09 -15.00
CA LEU A 261 3.00 19.06 -14.49
C LEU A 261 3.12 20.43 -15.21
N GLY A 262 4.35 20.92 -15.44
CA GLY A 262 4.60 22.14 -16.20
C GLY A 262 4.21 22.04 -17.68
N ASN A 263 4.37 20.87 -18.30
CA ASN A 263 3.94 20.59 -19.68
C ASN A 263 2.41 20.57 -19.79
N VAL A 264 1.72 19.88 -18.87
CA VAL A 264 0.26 19.85 -18.76
C VAL A 264 -0.29 21.26 -18.58
N ILE A 265 0.25 22.03 -17.62
CA ILE A 265 -0.15 23.41 -17.35
C ILE A 265 0.08 24.31 -18.56
N SER A 266 1.21 24.17 -19.27
CA SER A 266 1.49 24.99 -20.45
C SER A 266 0.57 24.62 -21.63
N ALA A 267 0.28 23.33 -21.86
CA ALA A 267 -0.65 22.91 -22.90
C ALA A 267 -2.09 23.38 -22.66
N LEU A 268 -2.55 23.33 -21.40
CA LEU A 268 -3.85 23.87 -20.98
C LEU A 268 -3.91 25.40 -21.09
N ALA A 269 -2.86 26.11 -20.67
CA ALA A 269 -2.77 27.57 -20.74
C ALA A 269 -2.67 28.10 -22.18
N GLU A 270 -2.07 27.32 -23.09
CA GLU A 270 -1.97 27.65 -24.52
C GLU A 270 -3.27 27.40 -25.29
N GLY A 271 -4.15 26.49 -24.82
CA GLY A 271 -5.46 26.18 -25.40
C GLY A 271 -5.49 25.59 -26.82
N THR A 272 -4.36 25.62 -27.54
CA THR A 272 -4.23 25.20 -28.95
C THR A 272 -3.99 23.71 -29.15
N LYS A 273 -3.66 22.97 -28.10
CA LYS A 273 -3.32 21.54 -28.15
C LYS A 273 -4.53 20.67 -27.82
N THR A 274 -5.03 19.93 -28.79
CA THR A 274 -6.15 18.97 -28.64
C THR A 274 -5.82 17.79 -27.72
N HIS A 275 -4.54 17.52 -27.45
CA HIS A 275 -4.07 16.49 -26.54
C HIS A 275 -3.17 17.09 -25.45
N VAL A 276 -3.55 16.90 -24.19
CA VAL A 276 -2.80 17.35 -23.00
C VAL A 276 -2.04 16.15 -22.40
N PRO A 277 -0.72 16.26 -22.12
CA PRO A 277 0.14 15.11 -21.81
C PRO A 277 0.04 14.63 -20.35
N TYR A 278 -1.16 14.33 -19.86
CA TYR A 278 -1.35 13.82 -18.49
C TYR A 278 -0.59 12.52 -18.21
N ARG A 279 -0.30 11.71 -19.24
CA ARG A 279 0.34 10.40 -19.13
C ARG A 279 1.87 10.44 -18.89
N ASP A 280 2.51 11.61 -18.96
CA ASP A 280 3.96 11.78 -18.77
C ASP A 280 4.47 11.41 -17.34
N SER A 281 3.58 11.40 -16.33
CA SER A 281 3.87 10.92 -14.98
C SER A 281 2.64 10.33 -14.30
N LYS A 282 2.80 9.47 -13.29
CA LYS A 282 1.65 8.97 -12.50
C LYS A 282 0.91 10.10 -11.78
N MET A 283 1.65 11.12 -11.33
CA MET A 283 1.11 12.30 -10.65
C MET A 283 0.13 13.07 -11.54
N THR A 284 0.54 13.40 -12.77
CA THR A 284 -0.34 14.11 -13.74
C THR A 284 -1.52 13.27 -14.21
N ARG A 285 -1.44 11.92 -14.18
CA ARG A 285 -2.61 11.06 -14.42
C ARG A 285 -3.62 11.11 -13.28
N ILE A 286 -3.19 11.07 -12.01
CA ILE A 286 -4.09 11.17 -10.85
C ILE A 286 -4.79 12.53 -10.82
N LEU A 287 -4.03 13.59 -11.11
CA LEU A 287 -4.50 14.97 -11.06
C LEU A 287 -5.15 15.47 -12.35
N GLN A 288 -5.44 14.57 -13.30
CA GLN A 288 -6.08 14.91 -14.59
C GLN A 288 -7.44 15.58 -14.40
N ASP A 289 -8.20 15.21 -13.36
CA ASP A 289 -9.48 15.87 -13.06
C ASP A 289 -9.28 17.25 -12.39
N SER A 290 -8.13 17.46 -11.74
CA SER A 290 -7.77 18.71 -11.04
C SER A 290 -7.35 19.85 -11.98
N LEU A 291 -6.95 19.54 -13.21
CA LEU A 291 -6.33 20.47 -14.15
C LEU A 291 -7.04 20.32 -15.51
N GLY A 292 -7.92 21.24 -15.88
CA GLY A 292 -8.75 21.14 -17.08
C GLY A 292 -9.91 20.13 -16.98
N GLY A 293 -10.18 19.56 -15.80
CA GLY A 293 -11.23 18.56 -15.55
C GLY A 293 -12.39 19.06 -14.68
N ASN A 294 -13.12 18.14 -14.05
CA ASN A 294 -14.24 18.41 -13.16
C ASN A 294 -13.76 18.66 -11.71
N CYS A 295 -13.09 19.78 -11.46
CA CYS A 295 -12.59 20.09 -10.12
C CYS A 295 -12.43 21.59 -9.87
N ARG A 296 -12.68 22.03 -8.62
CA ARG A 296 -12.34 23.39 -8.15
C ARG A 296 -10.94 23.41 -7.56
N THR A 297 -10.03 24.10 -8.24
CA THR A 297 -8.59 24.03 -7.92
C THR A 297 -8.02 25.35 -7.43
N THR A 298 -7.36 25.31 -6.26
CA THR A 298 -6.49 26.38 -5.75
C THR A 298 -5.04 25.92 -5.76
N ILE A 299 -4.12 26.76 -6.26
CA ILE A 299 -2.67 26.54 -6.16
C ILE A 299 -2.05 27.59 -5.25
N VAL A 300 -1.46 27.16 -4.14
CA VAL A 300 -0.69 28.01 -3.22
C VAL A 300 0.79 27.93 -3.58
N ILE A 301 1.28 28.91 -4.32
CA ILE A 301 2.71 29.02 -4.66
C ILE A 301 3.47 29.64 -3.48
N CYS A 302 4.41 28.89 -2.90
CA CYS A 302 5.15 29.26 -1.70
C CYS A 302 6.57 29.74 -2.07
N CYS A 303 6.95 30.93 -1.61
CA CYS A 303 8.19 31.62 -1.99
C CYS A 303 9.04 32.03 -0.76
N SER A 304 10.38 31.98 -0.92
CA SER A 304 11.31 32.64 0.02
C SER A 304 11.47 34.11 -0.36
N PRO A 305 11.54 35.05 0.61
CA PRO A 305 11.80 36.45 0.34
C PRO A 305 13.31 36.78 0.19
N SER A 306 14.20 35.79 0.23
CA SER A 306 15.66 35.97 0.14
C SER A 306 16.14 36.23 -1.30
N ILE A 307 17.10 37.16 -1.44
CA ILE A 307 17.88 37.40 -2.66
C ILE A 307 18.56 36.14 -3.22
N PHE A 308 19.04 35.22 -2.36
CA PHE A 308 19.66 33.95 -2.78
C PHE A 308 18.66 33.04 -3.54
N ASN A 309 17.37 33.19 -3.22
CA ASN A 309 16.26 32.44 -3.76
C ASN A 309 15.50 33.19 -4.89
N GLU A 310 16.02 34.33 -5.37
CA GLU A 310 15.35 35.15 -6.40
C GLU A 310 14.99 34.35 -7.66
N ALA A 311 15.92 33.54 -8.17
CA ALA A 311 15.71 32.79 -9.43
C ALA A 311 14.63 31.70 -9.32
N GLU A 312 14.55 31.00 -8.19
CA GLU A 312 13.49 30.00 -7.97
C GLU A 312 12.16 30.67 -7.68
N THR A 313 12.17 31.77 -6.92
CA THR A 313 11.00 32.61 -6.65
C THR A 313 10.41 33.14 -7.96
N LYS A 314 11.23 33.70 -8.85
CA LYS A 314 10.80 34.11 -10.20
C LYS A 314 10.23 32.96 -11.02
N SER A 315 10.83 31.77 -10.94
CA SER A 315 10.33 30.57 -11.63
C SER A 315 8.97 30.12 -11.08
N THR A 316 8.81 30.14 -9.76
CA THR A 316 7.58 29.80 -9.02
C THR A 316 6.44 30.78 -9.34
N LEU A 317 6.73 32.08 -9.42
CA LEU A 317 5.78 33.11 -9.82
C LEU A 317 5.35 32.94 -11.29
N MET A 318 6.29 32.67 -12.20
CA MET A 318 5.98 32.41 -13.62
C MET A 318 5.14 31.13 -13.83
N PHE A 319 5.34 30.10 -13.00
CA PHE A 319 4.50 28.89 -12.99
C PHE A 319 3.05 29.24 -12.61
N GLY A 320 2.86 29.98 -11.50
CA GLY A 320 1.54 30.40 -11.06
C GLY A 320 0.80 31.27 -12.09
N GLN A 321 1.51 32.19 -12.77
CA GLN A 321 0.91 33.01 -13.82
C GLN A 321 0.38 32.19 -15.01
N ARG A 322 1.00 31.06 -15.36
CA ARG A 322 0.47 30.13 -16.38
C ARG A 322 -0.73 29.34 -15.85
N ALA A 323 -0.65 28.85 -14.63
CA ALA A 323 -1.74 28.05 -14.06
C ALA A 323 -3.05 28.87 -13.90
N LYS A 324 -2.95 30.17 -13.58
CA LYS A 324 -4.11 31.07 -13.46
C LYS A 324 -4.91 31.26 -14.76
N THR A 325 -4.33 31.00 -15.94
CA THR A 325 -5.09 31.10 -17.21
C THR A 325 -5.84 29.81 -17.57
N ILE A 326 -5.68 28.73 -16.80
CA ILE A 326 -6.38 27.47 -17.01
C ILE A 326 -7.81 27.58 -16.47
N LYS A 327 -8.75 27.00 -17.21
CA LYS A 327 -10.13 26.82 -16.78
C LYS A 327 -10.47 25.33 -16.62
N ASN A 328 -11.28 25.03 -15.62
CA ASN A 328 -11.84 23.73 -15.31
C ASN A 328 -13.35 23.74 -15.59
N THR A 329 -13.93 22.57 -15.82
CA THR A 329 -15.34 22.40 -16.24
C THR A 329 -16.10 21.65 -15.15
N VAL A 330 -16.67 22.41 -14.21
CA VAL A 330 -17.09 21.93 -12.88
C VAL A 330 -18.57 21.57 -12.83
N CYS A 331 -18.85 20.36 -12.36
CA CYS A 331 -20.14 19.66 -12.35
C CYS A 331 -20.36 18.96 -10.99
N VAL A 332 -21.60 18.93 -10.50
CA VAL A 332 -21.96 18.20 -9.27
C VAL A 332 -21.96 16.68 -9.51
N ASN A 333 -21.29 15.92 -8.64
CA ASN A 333 -21.25 14.46 -8.67
C ASN A 333 -22.47 13.85 -7.96
N LEU A 334 -23.63 13.94 -8.61
CA LEU A 334 -24.90 13.37 -8.13
C LEU A 334 -25.06 11.91 -8.61
N GLU A 335 -25.03 10.97 -7.66
CA GLU A 335 -25.44 9.58 -7.86
C GLU A 335 -26.97 9.49 -7.80
N LEU A 336 -27.60 9.47 -8.97
CA LEU A 336 -29.06 9.41 -9.14
C LEU A 336 -29.65 8.06 -8.73
N THR A 337 -30.87 8.06 -8.21
CA THR A 337 -31.56 6.83 -7.77
C THR A 337 -31.93 5.93 -8.95
N ALA A 338 -32.20 4.64 -8.67
CA ALA A 338 -32.65 3.70 -9.70
C ALA A 338 -33.97 4.15 -10.37
N GLU A 339 -34.86 4.81 -9.61
CA GLU A 339 -36.11 5.35 -10.13
C GLU A 339 -35.90 6.61 -10.97
N GLU A 340 -34.99 7.50 -10.58
CA GLU A 340 -34.63 8.67 -11.39
C GLU A 340 -33.95 8.26 -12.71
N TRP A 341 -33.07 7.26 -12.68
CA TRP A 341 -32.48 6.66 -13.87
C TRP A 341 -33.56 6.05 -14.77
N LYS A 342 -34.49 5.28 -14.21
CA LYS A 342 -35.63 4.72 -14.95
C LYS A 342 -36.49 5.81 -15.58
N LYS A 343 -36.83 6.87 -14.85
CA LYS A 343 -37.64 8.01 -15.31
C LYS A 343 -36.93 8.82 -16.41
N LYS A 344 -35.62 9.01 -16.31
CA LYS A 344 -34.78 9.60 -17.38
C LYS A 344 -34.74 8.70 -18.61
N TYR A 345 -34.54 7.39 -18.43
CA TYR A 345 -34.54 6.40 -19.50
C TYR A 345 -35.90 6.33 -20.22
N GLU A 346 -37.01 6.33 -19.49
CA GLU A 346 -38.36 6.33 -20.04
C GLU A 346 -38.62 7.61 -20.86
N LYS A 347 -38.27 8.79 -20.34
CA LYS A 347 -38.36 10.06 -21.09
C LYS A 347 -37.50 10.07 -22.36
N GLU A 348 -36.28 9.52 -22.32
CA GLU A 348 -35.39 9.46 -23.49
C GLU A 348 -35.82 8.39 -24.49
N LYS A 349 -36.47 7.32 -24.02
CA LYS A 349 -37.13 6.27 -24.82
C LYS A 349 -38.39 6.81 -25.52
N GLU A 350 -39.18 7.66 -24.85
CA GLU A 350 -40.31 8.35 -25.46
C GLU A 350 -39.85 9.35 -26.53
N LYS A 351 -38.81 10.17 -26.26
CA LYS A 351 -38.19 11.01 -27.30
C LYS A 351 -37.73 10.16 -28.49
N ASN A 352 -37.00 9.07 -28.25
CA ASN A 352 -36.58 8.15 -29.33
C ASN A 352 -37.77 7.58 -30.11
N LYS A 353 -38.88 7.28 -29.45
CA LYS A 353 -40.12 6.85 -30.11
C LYS A 353 -40.71 7.98 -30.96
N SER A 354 -40.80 9.20 -30.44
CA SER A 354 -41.31 10.36 -31.21
C SER A 354 -40.42 10.71 -32.41
N LEU A 355 -39.09 10.66 -32.26
CA LEU A 355 -38.14 10.88 -33.35
C LEU A 355 -38.26 9.77 -34.41
N LYS A 356 -38.40 8.51 -34.01
CA LYS A 356 -38.65 7.41 -34.96
C LYS A 356 -40.00 7.54 -35.67
N ASN A 357 -41.05 7.98 -35.00
CA ASN A 357 -42.34 8.27 -35.63
C ASN A 357 -42.22 9.40 -36.67
N VAL A 358 -41.50 10.48 -36.35
CA VAL A 358 -41.26 11.60 -37.28
C VAL A 358 -40.43 11.14 -38.48
N ILE A 359 -39.37 10.35 -38.27
CA ILE A 359 -38.59 9.74 -39.35
C ILE A 359 -39.51 8.87 -40.24
N GLN A 360 -40.34 8.02 -39.64
CA GLN A 360 -41.26 7.16 -40.39
C GLN A 360 -42.33 7.94 -41.16
N GLN A 361 -42.81 9.07 -40.63
CA GLN A 361 -43.73 9.97 -41.35
C GLN A 361 -43.02 10.68 -42.52
N LEU A 362 -41.80 11.17 -42.33
CA LEU A 362 -40.98 11.74 -43.40
C LEU A 362 -40.64 10.69 -44.48
N GLU A 363 -40.37 9.44 -44.10
CA GLU A 363 -40.17 8.32 -45.04
C GLU A 363 -41.45 8.02 -45.85
N LEU A 364 -42.62 8.06 -45.22
CA LEU A 364 -43.91 7.87 -45.90
C LEU A 364 -44.24 9.04 -46.84
N GLU A 365 -43.99 10.28 -46.41
CA GLU A 365 -44.14 11.48 -47.25
C GLU A 365 -43.22 11.42 -48.47
N LEU A 366 -41.93 11.13 -48.25
CA LEU A 366 -40.90 11.02 -49.29
C LEU A 366 -41.20 9.86 -50.26
N ASN A 367 -41.84 8.78 -49.80
CA ASN A 367 -42.33 7.71 -50.68
C ASN A 367 -43.58 8.13 -51.49
N ARG A 368 -44.50 8.94 -50.97
CA ARG A 368 -45.59 9.54 -51.78
C ARG A 368 -45.03 10.42 -52.89
N TRP A 369 -44.10 11.32 -52.56
CA TRP A 369 -43.39 12.16 -53.52
C TRP A 369 -42.67 11.33 -54.61
N ARG A 370 -42.09 10.18 -54.26
CA ARG A 370 -41.47 9.24 -55.22
C ARG A 370 -42.48 8.50 -56.11
N ASN A 371 -43.69 8.25 -55.62
CA ASN A 371 -44.76 7.60 -56.37
C ASN A 371 -45.52 8.57 -57.31
N GLY A 372 -45.07 9.83 -57.45
CA GLY A 372 -45.76 10.86 -58.23
C GLY A 372 -47.00 11.46 -57.56
N GLU A 373 -47.32 11.07 -56.32
CA GLU A 373 -48.38 11.70 -55.54
C GLU A 373 -47.90 13.07 -55.01
N ASN A 374 -48.59 14.14 -55.43
CA ASN A 374 -48.29 15.49 -54.95
C ASN A 374 -48.94 15.71 -53.57
N VAL A 375 -48.13 15.76 -52.51
CA VAL A 375 -48.64 15.85 -51.12
C VAL A 375 -49.15 17.27 -50.84
N PRO A 376 -50.42 17.47 -50.44
CA PRO A 376 -50.95 18.81 -50.13
C PRO A 376 -50.18 19.48 -48.98
N GLU A 377 -50.01 20.81 -49.01
CA GLU A 377 -49.32 21.57 -47.94
C GLU A 377 -49.93 21.38 -46.53
N ASN A 378 -51.20 20.95 -46.47
CA ASN A 378 -51.93 20.61 -45.25
C ASN A 378 -51.79 19.15 -44.79
N GLU A 379 -51.12 18.28 -45.57
CA GLU A 379 -50.71 16.91 -45.17
C GLU A 379 -49.18 16.76 -45.06
N GLN A 380 -48.39 17.63 -45.70
CA GLN A 380 -46.94 17.73 -45.47
C GLN A 380 -46.63 18.04 -43.99
N LEU A 381 -45.51 17.52 -43.47
CA LEU A 381 -45.02 17.85 -42.12
C LEU A 381 -44.54 19.31 -42.04
N SER A 382 -45.49 20.23 -41.87
CA SER A 382 -45.24 21.67 -42.05
C SER A 382 -44.12 22.22 -41.15
N ALA A 383 -43.33 23.15 -41.69
CA ALA A 383 -42.24 23.84 -41.00
C ALA A 383 -42.65 24.64 -39.73
N LYS A 384 -43.95 24.66 -39.38
CA LYS A 384 -44.44 25.20 -38.10
C LYS A 384 -44.16 24.26 -36.91
N GLU A 385 -44.04 22.95 -37.12
CA GLU A 385 -43.70 22.02 -36.02
C GLU A 385 -42.20 21.99 -35.73
N GLN A 386 -41.37 22.20 -36.76
CA GLN A 386 -39.92 22.39 -36.61
C GLN A 386 -39.58 23.63 -35.78
N LYS A 387 -40.40 24.70 -35.84
CA LYS A 387 -40.23 25.97 -35.10
C LYS A 387 -40.39 25.90 -33.56
N LYS A 388 -40.37 24.70 -32.97
CA LYS A 388 -40.06 24.53 -31.53
C LYS A 388 -38.55 24.38 -31.24
N PHE A 389 -37.72 24.28 -32.27
CA PHE A 389 -36.27 24.48 -32.18
C PHE A 389 -35.85 25.62 -33.12
N GLU A 390 -35.10 26.57 -32.54
CA GLU A 390 -34.41 27.69 -33.20
C GLU A 390 -35.30 28.75 -33.89
N ALA A 391 -34.80 29.99 -33.91
CA ALA A 391 -35.54 31.15 -34.40
C ALA A 391 -34.60 32.20 -35.00
N CYS A 392 -34.77 32.51 -36.29
CA CYS A 392 -34.23 33.72 -36.92
C CYS A 392 -35.05 34.09 -38.19
N ASP A 393 -35.44 35.36 -38.28
CA ASP A 393 -35.75 36.23 -39.42
C ASP A 393 -36.34 35.73 -40.78
N ASN A 394 -37.61 36.15 -40.99
CA ASN A 394 -38.09 37.09 -42.04
C ASN A 394 -38.30 36.74 -43.55
N THR A 395 -39.50 37.17 -44.02
CA THR A 395 -39.88 37.64 -45.40
C THR A 395 -40.25 36.61 -46.52
N PRO A 396 -41.04 36.97 -47.57
CA PRO A 396 -42.31 36.23 -47.83
C PRO A 396 -42.63 35.80 -49.31
N ILE A 397 -43.87 35.34 -49.52
CA ILE A 397 -44.51 34.68 -50.68
C ILE A 397 -45.02 35.65 -51.78
N ILE A 398 -45.10 35.20 -53.05
CA ILE A 398 -45.98 35.75 -54.11
C ILE A 398 -46.54 34.60 -55.02
N ASP A 399 -47.84 34.63 -55.35
CA ASP A 399 -48.55 33.72 -56.28
C ASP A 399 -48.45 34.08 -57.78
N ASN A 400 -48.82 33.19 -58.72
CA ASN A 400 -50.04 33.34 -59.58
C ASN A 400 -50.25 32.29 -60.72
N LEU A 401 -51.50 32.28 -61.21
CA LEU A 401 -52.25 31.41 -62.15
C LEU A 401 -51.68 31.09 -63.56
N ALA A 402 -52.21 30.02 -64.18
CA ALA A 402 -52.22 29.71 -65.63
C ALA A 402 -53.56 30.13 -66.30
N PRO A 403 -53.64 30.30 -67.65
CA PRO A 403 -54.40 29.37 -68.55
C PRO A 403 -53.87 29.34 -70.04
N PRO A 404 -54.65 29.03 -71.13
CA PRO A 404 -55.19 27.71 -71.54
C PRO A 404 -55.01 27.28 -73.04
N ILE A 405 -55.03 25.95 -73.28
CA ILE A 405 -55.75 25.14 -74.33
C ILE A 405 -55.76 25.56 -75.84
N THR A 406 -55.58 24.58 -76.73
CA THR A 406 -56.21 24.55 -78.09
C THR A 406 -56.48 23.11 -78.59
N LEU A 407 -57.22 22.92 -79.69
CA LEU A 407 -57.92 21.64 -80.04
C LEU A 407 -57.33 20.84 -81.23
N VAL A 408 -57.59 19.52 -81.23
CA VAL A 408 -57.49 18.57 -82.37
C VAL A 408 -58.69 17.58 -82.31
N SER A 409 -59.11 17.01 -83.44
CA SER A 409 -60.31 16.17 -83.62
C SER A 409 -60.32 14.83 -82.84
N THR A 410 -61.50 14.21 -82.70
CA THR A 410 -61.81 13.20 -81.67
C THR A 410 -61.48 11.74 -81.99
N GLU A 411 -61.66 11.27 -83.23
CA GLU A 411 -61.64 9.83 -83.53
C GLU A 411 -60.23 9.26 -83.78
N GLU A 412 -59.43 9.88 -84.65
CA GLU A 412 -58.05 9.44 -84.91
C GLU A 412 -57.17 9.66 -83.67
N LYS A 413 -57.37 10.80 -83.00
CA LYS A 413 -56.70 11.15 -81.75
C LYS A 413 -56.97 10.12 -80.66
N ARG A 414 -58.19 9.57 -80.55
CA ARG A 414 -58.52 8.49 -79.61
C ARG A 414 -57.67 7.24 -79.81
N LYS A 415 -57.52 6.77 -81.06
CA LYS A 415 -56.70 5.58 -81.34
C LYS A 415 -55.23 5.81 -81.06
N TYR A 416 -54.70 6.96 -81.50
CA TYR A 416 -53.32 7.32 -81.15
C TYR A 416 -53.15 7.53 -79.64
N GLU A 417 -54.13 8.06 -78.91
CA GLU A 417 -54.13 8.14 -77.45
C GLU A 417 -54.18 6.77 -76.77
N GLU A 418 -54.95 5.80 -77.27
CA GLU A 418 -54.94 4.42 -76.77
C GLU A 418 -53.61 3.72 -77.04
N ASP A 419 -53.08 3.78 -78.27
CA ASP A 419 -51.79 3.15 -78.61
C ASP A 419 -50.62 3.81 -77.85
N ILE A 420 -50.62 5.15 -77.73
CA ILE A 420 -49.63 5.90 -76.95
C ILE A 420 -49.80 5.63 -75.46
N SER A 421 -51.02 5.53 -74.92
CA SER A 421 -51.24 5.18 -73.51
C SER A 421 -50.83 3.75 -73.19
N ASN A 422 -50.99 2.81 -74.13
CA ASN A 422 -50.51 1.43 -73.96
C ASN A 422 -48.99 1.34 -74.05
N LEU A 423 -48.35 2.12 -74.93
CA LEU A 423 -46.89 2.20 -75.03
C LEU A 423 -46.26 2.91 -73.83
N TYR A 424 -46.82 4.02 -73.35
CA TYR A 424 -46.37 4.64 -72.10
C TYR A 424 -46.57 3.70 -70.92
N LYS A 425 -47.72 3.02 -70.81
CA LYS A 425 -47.92 2.04 -69.73
C LYS A 425 -46.89 0.89 -69.78
N GLN A 426 -46.55 0.37 -70.97
CA GLN A 426 -45.49 -0.64 -71.10
C GLN A 426 -44.08 -0.08 -70.81
N LEU A 427 -43.88 1.22 -70.94
CA LEU A 427 -42.64 1.89 -70.54
C LEU A 427 -42.60 2.09 -69.02
N ASP A 428 -43.69 2.56 -68.41
CA ASP A 428 -43.85 2.69 -66.95
C ASP A 428 -43.71 1.32 -66.25
N ASP A 429 -44.42 0.28 -66.73
CA ASP A 429 -44.31 -1.11 -66.25
C ASP A 429 -42.85 -1.64 -66.34
N LYS A 430 -42.03 -1.09 -67.26
CA LYS A 430 -40.62 -1.47 -67.44
C LYS A 430 -39.65 -0.61 -66.64
N ASP A 431 -39.89 0.69 -66.50
CA ASP A 431 -39.12 1.56 -65.62
C ASP A 431 -39.39 1.24 -64.14
N ASP A 432 -40.57 0.73 -63.78
CA ASP A 432 -40.84 0.12 -62.47
C ASP A 432 -40.07 -1.20 -62.27
N GLU A 433 -39.98 -2.06 -63.28
CA GLU A 433 -39.19 -3.30 -63.21
C GLU A 433 -37.68 -2.99 -63.09
N ILE A 434 -37.20 -1.95 -63.80
CA ILE A 434 -35.84 -1.42 -63.70
C ILE A 434 -35.59 -0.74 -62.35
N ASN A 435 -36.55 0.00 -61.80
CA ASN A 435 -36.47 0.60 -60.46
C ASN A 435 -36.42 -0.46 -59.37
N GLN A 436 -37.26 -1.51 -59.47
CA GLN A 436 -37.24 -2.63 -58.52
C GLN A 436 -35.90 -3.39 -58.57
N GLN A 437 -35.37 -3.66 -59.77
CA GLN A 437 -34.04 -4.26 -59.92
C GLN A 437 -32.92 -3.34 -59.42
N SER A 438 -33.02 -2.03 -59.66
CA SER A 438 -32.04 -1.03 -59.19
C SER A 438 -32.06 -0.90 -57.66
N GLN A 439 -33.24 -0.85 -57.04
CA GLN A 439 -33.39 -0.86 -55.57
C GLN A 439 -32.90 -2.17 -54.95
N LEU A 440 -33.09 -3.32 -55.62
CA LEU A 440 -32.56 -4.60 -55.18
C LEU A 440 -31.03 -4.64 -55.29
N ALA A 441 -30.47 -4.13 -56.40
CA ALA A 441 -29.03 -4.01 -56.60
C ALA A 441 -28.38 -3.06 -55.58
N GLU A 442 -28.99 -1.91 -55.30
CA GLU A 442 -28.49 -0.95 -54.30
C GLU A 442 -28.57 -1.54 -52.88
N LYS A 443 -29.63 -2.29 -52.53
CA LYS A 443 -29.72 -3.06 -51.27
C LYS A 443 -28.65 -4.15 -51.16
N LEU A 444 -28.40 -4.92 -52.22
CA LEU A 444 -27.36 -5.95 -52.24
C LEU A 444 -25.95 -5.34 -52.15
N LYS A 445 -25.71 -4.23 -52.85
CA LYS A 445 -24.49 -3.42 -52.80
C LYS A 445 -24.24 -2.85 -51.40
N GLN A 446 -25.30 -2.38 -50.72
CA GLN A 446 -25.19 -1.92 -49.34
C GLN A 446 -24.94 -3.08 -48.35
N GLN A 447 -25.57 -4.24 -48.53
CA GLN A 447 -25.25 -5.44 -47.76
C GLN A 447 -23.82 -5.95 -48.02
N MET A 448 -23.29 -5.81 -49.24
CA MET A 448 -21.88 -6.09 -49.52
C MET A 448 -20.96 -5.11 -48.79
N LEU A 449 -21.24 -3.80 -48.84
CA LEU A 449 -20.48 -2.78 -48.11
C LEU A 449 -20.49 -3.03 -46.59
N GLU A 450 -21.63 -3.39 -46.01
CA GLU A 450 -21.75 -3.74 -44.58
C GLU A 450 -20.92 -4.99 -44.22
N GLN A 451 -20.91 -6.02 -45.08
CA GLN A 451 -20.06 -7.20 -44.86
C GLN A 451 -18.58 -6.91 -45.08
N ASP A 452 -18.21 -6.10 -46.08
CA ASP A 452 -16.82 -5.72 -46.34
C ASP A 452 -16.27 -4.81 -45.22
N GLU A 453 -17.08 -3.92 -44.66
CA GLU A 453 -16.71 -3.14 -43.46
C GLU A 453 -16.57 -4.04 -42.22
N LEU A 454 -17.48 -5.01 -42.03
CA LEU A 454 -17.37 -6.00 -40.95
C LEU A 454 -16.12 -6.88 -41.09
N LEU A 455 -15.78 -7.31 -42.30
CA LEU A 455 -14.54 -8.03 -42.61
C LEU A 455 -13.31 -7.13 -42.40
N ALA A 456 -13.37 -5.86 -42.77
CA ALA A 456 -12.31 -4.89 -42.52
C ALA A 456 -12.14 -4.55 -41.04
N SER A 457 -13.21 -4.54 -40.22
CA SER A 457 -13.08 -4.48 -38.75
C SER A 457 -12.44 -5.75 -38.23
N THR A 458 -12.97 -6.92 -38.59
CA THR A 458 -12.48 -8.23 -38.12
C THR A 458 -10.99 -8.42 -38.44
N ARG A 459 -10.52 -7.97 -39.62
CA ARG A 459 -9.09 -7.93 -39.96
C ARG A 459 -8.31 -6.97 -39.07
N ARG A 460 -8.72 -5.69 -38.97
CA ARG A 460 -8.09 -4.70 -38.08
C ARG A 460 -8.02 -5.16 -36.63
N ASP A 461 -9.02 -5.92 -36.15
CA ASP A 461 -9.06 -6.45 -34.80
C ASP A 461 -8.18 -7.71 -34.63
N TYR A 462 -8.08 -8.56 -35.67
CA TYR A 462 -7.11 -9.65 -35.73
C TYR A 462 -5.66 -9.13 -35.76
N ASP A 463 -5.38 -8.09 -36.57
CA ASP A 463 -4.06 -7.47 -36.68
C ASP A 463 -3.61 -6.88 -35.34
N LYS A 464 -4.50 -6.17 -34.61
CA LYS A 464 -4.24 -5.69 -33.24
C LYS A 464 -3.94 -6.84 -32.28
N ILE A 465 -4.72 -7.93 -32.32
CA ILE A 465 -4.50 -9.10 -31.45
C ILE A 465 -3.15 -9.75 -31.77
N GLN A 466 -2.72 -9.75 -33.03
CA GLN A 466 -1.41 -10.27 -33.43
C GLN A 466 -0.27 -9.34 -33.00
N GLU A 467 -0.44 -8.01 -33.05
CA GLU A 467 0.50 -7.04 -32.48
C GLU A 467 0.60 -7.16 -30.94
N GLU A 468 -0.53 -7.28 -30.23
CA GLU A 468 -0.54 -7.48 -28.78
C GLU A 468 0.12 -8.82 -28.38
N LEU A 469 -0.14 -9.89 -29.13
CA LEU A 469 0.51 -11.19 -28.91
C LEU A 469 2.02 -11.10 -29.13
N GLY A 470 2.47 -10.42 -30.20
CA GLY A 470 3.89 -10.16 -30.46
C GLY A 470 4.55 -9.32 -29.37
N ARG A 471 3.87 -8.27 -28.89
CA ARG A 471 4.35 -7.44 -27.77
C ARG A 471 4.48 -8.26 -26.49
N LEU A 472 3.48 -9.08 -26.16
CA LEU A 472 3.48 -9.96 -25.00
C LEU A 472 4.57 -11.05 -25.09
N GLN A 473 4.92 -11.53 -26.29
CA GLN A 473 6.05 -12.43 -26.48
C GLN A 473 7.39 -11.73 -26.19
N VAL A 474 7.61 -10.52 -26.71
CA VAL A 474 8.82 -9.73 -26.41
C VAL A 474 8.91 -9.38 -24.92
N GLU A 475 7.80 -9.00 -24.30
CA GLU A 475 7.66 -8.73 -22.86
C GLU A 475 7.96 -9.99 -22.01
N ASN A 476 7.62 -11.18 -22.52
CA ASN A 476 7.91 -12.46 -21.86
C ASN A 476 9.39 -12.89 -22.00
N GLU A 477 10.01 -12.74 -23.16
CA GLU A 477 11.44 -13.05 -23.33
C GLU A 477 12.32 -12.08 -22.54
N ALA A 478 11.98 -10.78 -22.50
CA ALA A 478 12.67 -9.80 -21.65
C ALA A 478 12.62 -10.21 -20.17
N ALA A 479 11.43 -10.58 -19.66
CA ALA A 479 11.28 -11.04 -18.28
C ALA A 479 12.03 -12.36 -17.96
N LYS A 480 12.25 -13.24 -18.95
CA LYS A 480 13.11 -14.43 -18.76
C LYS A 480 14.58 -14.05 -18.61
N GLU A 481 15.05 -13.10 -19.40
CA GLU A 481 16.45 -12.68 -19.36
C GLU A 481 16.74 -11.88 -18.07
N GLU A 482 15.80 -11.04 -17.59
CA GLU A 482 15.85 -10.45 -16.24
C GLU A 482 15.94 -11.53 -15.13
N VAL A 483 15.12 -12.58 -15.20
CA VAL A 483 15.17 -13.69 -14.22
C VAL A 483 16.50 -14.44 -14.26
N LYS A 484 17.10 -14.58 -15.45
CA LYS A 484 18.41 -15.22 -15.66
C LYS A 484 19.56 -14.36 -15.12
N GLU A 485 19.54 -13.04 -15.32
CA GLU A 485 20.48 -12.10 -14.70
C GLU A 485 20.40 -12.17 -13.16
N VAL A 486 19.19 -12.20 -12.60
CA VAL A 486 18.98 -12.35 -11.15
C VAL A 486 19.50 -13.70 -10.63
N LEU A 487 19.30 -14.80 -11.36
CA LEU A 487 19.84 -16.11 -11.00
C LEU A 487 21.38 -16.12 -11.02
N GLN A 488 22.01 -15.53 -12.03
CA GLN A 488 23.47 -15.41 -12.08
C GLN A 488 24.01 -14.55 -10.92
N ALA A 489 23.37 -13.42 -10.61
CA ALA A 489 23.77 -12.58 -9.47
C ALA A 489 23.63 -13.29 -8.11
N LEU A 490 22.66 -14.21 -7.97
CA LEU A 490 22.52 -15.06 -6.78
C LEU A 490 23.60 -16.14 -6.70
N GLU A 491 24.01 -16.71 -7.84
CA GLU A 491 25.11 -17.69 -7.92
C GLU A 491 26.46 -17.04 -7.60
N GLU A 492 26.73 -15.85 -8.16
CA GLU A 492 27.91 -15.03 -7.83
C GLU A 492 27.92 -14.63 -6.34
N LEU A 493 26.77 -14.28 -5.76
CA LEU A 493 26.65 -13.97 -4.33
C LEU A 493 26.92 -15.20 -3.44
N ALA A 494 26.46 -16.39 -3.84
CA ALA A 494 26.74 -17.64 -3.12
C ALA A 494 28.23 -17.98 -3.13
N VAL A 495 28.90 -17.87 -4.28
CA VAL A 495 30.36 -18.09 -4.39
C VAL A 495 31.15 -17.10 -3.53
N ASN A 496 30.74 -15.82 -3.50
CA ASN A 496 31.36 -14.81 -2.62
C ASN A 496 31.12 -15.11 -1.13
N TYR A 497 29.95 -15.67 -0.76
CA TYR A 497 29.65 -16.06 0.62
C TYR A 497 30.53 -17.25 1.05
N ASP A 498 30.66 -18.29 0.23
CA ASP A 498 31.50 -19.45 0.54
C ASP A 498 32.98 -19.06 0.64
N GLN A 499 33.47 -18.19 -0.26
CA GLN A 499 34.82 -17.63 -0.15
C GLN A 499 35.01 -16.82 1.16
N LYS A 500 34.00 -16.05 1.59
CA LYS A 500 34.04 -15.34 2.88
C LYS A 500 34.01 -16.27 4.10
N CYS A 501 33.31 -17.40 4.02
CA CYS A 501 33.35 -18.42 5.05
C CYS A 501 34.76 -19.04 5.18
N LEU A 502 35.41 -19.38 4.06
CA LEU A 502 36.77 -19.91 4.06
C LEU A 502 37.80 -18.90 4.62
N GLU A 503 37.73 -17.63 4.21
CA GLU A 503 38.56 -16.57 4.80
C GLU A 503 38.36 -16.45 6.32
N LEU A 504 37.12 -16.57 6.80
CA LEU A 504 36.80 -16.49 8.23
C LEU A 504 37.37 -17.69 9.01
N GLU A 505 37.30 -18.90 8.44
CA GLU A 505 37.90 -20.10 9.03
C GLU A 505 39.44 -19.99 9.11
N GLU A 506 40.12 -19.50 8.06
CA GLU A 506 41.56 -19.22 8.11
C GLU A 506 41.92 -18.20 9.20
N LYS A 507 41.14 -17.12 9.36
CA LYS A 507 41.39 -16.12 10.41
C LYS A 507 41.12 -16.66 11.81
N ASN A 508 40.14 -17.55 11.99
CA ASN A 508 39.91 -18.20 13.28
C ASN A 508 41.07 -19.14 13.64
N GLN A 509 41.53 -19.99 12.71
CA GLN A 509 42.70 -20.86 12.93
C GLN A 509 43.96 -20.05 13.24
N ALA A 510 44.18 -18.91 12.57
CA ALA A 510 45.30 -18.01 12.88
C ALA A 510 45.18 -17.36 14.27
N ASN A 511 43.97 -16.99 14.71
CA ASN A 511 43.74 -16.47 16.06
C ASN A 511 43.97 -17.54 17.13
N ASP A 512 43.56 -18.79 16.90
CA ASP A 512 43.76 -19.89 17.84
C ASP A 512 45.26 -20.20 18.02
N LEU A 513 46.04 -20.22 16.94
CA LEU A 513 47.49 -20.36 16.98
C LEU A 513 48.18 -19.21 17.73
N LEU A 514 47.75 -17.97 17.51
CA LEU A 514 48.25 -16.79 18.24
C LEU A 514 47.87 -16.83 19.73
N SER A 515 46.68 -17.34 20.05
CA SER A 515 46.22 -17.56 21.43
C SER A 515 47.06 -18.61 22.14
N GLU A 516 47.40 -19.71 21.46
CA GLU A 516 48.28 -20.73 22.01
C GLU A 516 49.71 -20.19 22.21
N GLU A 517 50.30 -19.49 21.24
CA GLU A 517 51.63 -18.90 21.41
C GLU A 517 51.65 -17.87 22.56
N LEU A 518 50.62 -17.02 22.68
CA LEU A 518 50.47 -16.07 23.78
C LEU A 518 50.39 -16.79 25.15
N SER A 519 49.68 -17.91 25.22
CA SER A 519 49.63 -18.77 26.41
C SER A 519 51.02 -19.33 26.76
N GLN A 520 51.75 -19.86 25.76
CA GLN A 520 53.11 -20.36 25.93
C GLN A 520 54.10 -19.27 26.38
N LYS A 521 54.06 -18.07 25.78
CA LYS A 521 54.89 -16.91 26.23
C LYS A 521 54.56 -16.52 27.66
N THR A 522 53.28 -16.52 28.04
CA THR A 522 52.81 -16.17 29.38
C THR A 522 53.32 -17.18 30.43
N ALA A 523 53.26 -18.47 30.13
CA ALA A 523 53.81 -19.52 30.98
C ALA A 523 55.33 -19.41 31.14
N LEU A 524 56.06 -19.11 30.06
CA LEU A 524 57.52 -18.89 30.10
C LEU A 524 57.89 -17.66 30.94
N LEU A 525 57.18 -16.54 30.76
CA LEU A 525 57.37 -15.31 31.55
C LEU A 525 57.13 -15.56 33.05
N ALA A 526 56.12 -16.37 33.39
CA ALA A 526 55.88 -16.81 34.76
C ALA A 526 56.95 -17.79 35.32
N SER A 527 57.79 -18.43 34.49
CA SER A 527 59.00 -19.14 34.95
C SER A 527 60.13 -18.16 35.24
N VAL A 528 60.45 -17.29 34.27
CA VAL A 528 61.53 -16.29 34.40
C VAL A 528 61.31 -15.37 35.61
N GLN A 529 60.06 -15.01 35.93
CA GLN A 529 59.73 -14.25 37.14
C GLN A 529 60.04 -15.01 38.44
N ARG A 530 59.85 -16.34 38.48
CA ARG A 530 60.19 -17.17 39.66
C ARG A 530 61.70 -17.33 39.81
N GLU A 531 62.42 -17.53 38.71
CA GLU A 531 63.89 -17.59 38.69
C GLU A 531 64.50 -16.25 39.13
N LEU A 532 63.96 -15.13 38.66
CA LEU A 532 64.38 -13.79 39.08
C LEU A 532 64.16 -13.56 40.59
N ALA A 533 63.02 -13.98 41.14
CA ALA A 533 62.75 -13.89 42.58
C ALA A 533 63.73 -14.71 43.42
N GLN A 534 64.05 -15.95 43.00
CA GLN A 534 65.05 -16.79 43.66
C GLN A 534 66.47 -16.15 43.62
N LEU A 535 66.85 -15.56 42.47
CA LEU A 535 68.13 -14.85 42.35
C LEU A 535 68.18 -13.59 43.22
N GLN A 536 67.08 -12.86 43.38
CA GLN A 536 66.98 -11.72 44.30
C GLN A 536 67.14 -12.15 45.77
N GLU A 537 66.46 -13.23 46.19
CA GLU A 537 66.59 -13.78 47.54
C GLU A 537 68.03 -14.24 47.82
N LEU A 538 68.67 -14.93 46.88
CA LEU A 538 70.03 -15.42 47.00
C LEU A 538 71.07 -14.27 47.02
N ASN A 539 70.85 -13.21 46.23
CA ASN A 539 71.64 -11.97 46.31
C ASN A 539 71.50 -11.31 47.70
N SER A 540 70.29 -11.28 48.27
CA SER A 540 70.06 -10.72 49.61
C SER A 540 70.81 -11.50 50.70
N HIS A 541 70.88 -12.84 50.60
CA HIS A 541 71.65 -13.69 51.50
C HIS A 541 73.16 -13.49 51.34
N GLN A 542 73.66 -13.32 50.11
CA GLN A 542 75.06 -12.99 49.86
C GLN A 542 75.44 -11.61 50.45
N ARG A 543 74.57 -10.60 50.32
CA ARG A 543 74.77 -9.28 50.96
C ARG A 543 74.83 -9.35 52.48
N LYS A 544 73.94 -10.13 53.12
CA LYS A 544 73.98 -10.35 54.58
C LYS A 544 75.30 -10.97 55.02
N ARG A 545 75.71 -12.08 54.40
CA ARG A 545 77.01 -12.72 54.69
C ARG A 545 78.21 -11.81 54.44
N ALA A 546 78.19 -11.00 53.39
CA ALA A 546 79.26 -10.03 53.12
C ALA A 546 79.34 -8.95 54.22
N ALA A 547 78.20 -8.47 54.74
CA ALA A 547 78.16 -7.53 55.86
C ALA A 547 78.59 -8.18 57.20
N GLU A 548 78.21 -9.43 57.45
CA GLU A 548 78.66 -10.22 58.61
C GLU A 548 80.20 -10.39 58.61
N VAL A 549 80.79 -10.77 57.47
CA VAL A 549 82.24 -10.90 57.30
C VAL A 549 82.94 -9.53 57.41
N LEU A 550 82.37 -8.46 56.86
CA LEU A 550 82.92 -7.11 57.00
C LEU A 550 82.94 -6.66 58.47
N ASN A 551 81.87 -6.92 59.23
CA ASN A 551 81.79 -6.60 60.64
C ASN A 551 82.78 -7.41 61.49
N LEU A 552 83.01 -8.68 61.16
CA LEU A 552 84.07 -9.49 61.78
C LEU A 552 85.45 -8.89 61.50
N LEU A 553 85.79 -8.62 60.23
CA LEU A 553 87.09 -8.02 59.87
C LEU A 553 87.31 -6.64 60.50
N LEU A 554 86.26 -5.82 60.63
CA LEU A 554 86.33 -4.53 61.33
C LEU A 554 86.56 -4.69 62.84
N ARG A 555 85.99 -5.74 63.46
CA ARG A 555 86.26 -6.09 64.86
C ARG A 555 87.69 -6.59 65.04
N ASP A 556 88.14 -7.52 64.20
CA ASP A 556 89.49 -8.09 64.25
C ASP A 556 90.55 -6.99 64.07
N LEU A 557 90.32 -6.03 63.16
CA LEU A 557 91.17 -4.85 62.99
C LEU A 557 91.18 -3.93 64.22
N ASN A 558 90.07 -3.82 64.96
CA ASN A 558 90.00 -3.07 66.22
C ASN A 558 90.79 -3.79 67.34
N GLU A 559 90.69 -5.11 67.42
CA GLU A 559 91.46 -5.93 68.38
C GLU A 559 92.97 -5.86 68.07
N ILE A 560 93.35 -5.93 66.79
CA ILE A 560 94.75 -5.71 66.33
C ILE A 560 95.22 -4.28 66.61
N GLY A 561 94.35 -3.27 66.41
CA GLY A 561 94.66 -1.88 66.75
C GLY A 561 94.94 -1.67 68.25
N GLY A 562 94.23 -2.40 69.12
CA GLY A 562 94.51 -2.45 70.56
C GLY A 562 95.87 -3.07 70.90
N ILE A 563 96.29 -4.10 70.16
CA ILE A 563 97.59 -4.79 70.36
C ILE A 563 98.77 -3.94 69.87
N ILE A 564 98.62 -3.24 68.72
CA ILE A 564 99.66 -2.37 68.17
C ILE A 564 99.79 -1.05 68.95
N GLY A 565 98.74 -0.63 69.67
CA GLY A 565 98.73 0.59 70.47
C GLY A 565 99.66 0.60 71.70
N THR A 566 100.17 -0.56 72.14
CA THR A 566 101.05 -0.69 73.32
C THR A 566 102.47 -1.10 72.92
N ASN A 567 103.35 -0.11 72.74
CA ASN A 567 104.78 -0.34 72.53
C ASN A 567 105.45 -0.93 73.79
N ASP A 568 106.43 -1.81 73.59
CA ASP A 568 107.76 -1.55 74.16
C ASP A 568 108.86 -2.07 73.20
N ILE A 569 109.94 -1.30 73.03
CA ILE A 569 110.94 -1.50 71.97
C ILE A 569 112.31 -1.80 72.59
N LYS A 570 112.91 -2.96 72.28
CA LYS A 570 114.33 -3.23 72.56
C LYS A 570 115.02 -3.92 71.38
N SER A 571 116.29 -3.60 71.20
CA SER A 571 117.10 -3.89 70.01
C SER A 571 118.19 -4.94 70.29
N ALA A 572 118.53 -5.73 69.28
CA ALA A 572 119.83 -6.40 69.14
C ALA A 572 120.15 -6.68 67.65
N GLU A 573 121.44 -6.66 67.32
CA GLU A 573 121.98 -6.63 65.95
C GLU A 573 121.97 -8.01 65.24
N ALA A 574 121.68 -8.03 63.93
CA ALA A 574 121.91 -9.20 63.07
C ALA A 574 122.09 -8.81 61.58
N ASN A 575 123.29 -8.37 61.19
CA ASN A 575 123.65 -7.96 59.81
C ASN A 575 123.80 -9.14 58.82
N GLY A 576 122.83 -10.07 58.82
CA GLY A 576 122.65 -11.14 57.86
C GLY A 576 121.16 -11.47 57.70
N ALA A 577 120.46 -11.62 58.83
CA ALA A 577 119.00 -11.71 58.88
C ALA A 577 118.33 -10.54 58.14
N ILE A 578 118.84 -9.32 58.30
CA ILE A 578 118.36 -8.11 57.60
C ILE A 578 118.37 -8.28 56.07
N GLU A 579 119.35 -8.98 55.48
CA GLU A 579 119.42 -9.13 54.02
C GLU A 579 118.52 -10.27 53.50
N GLU A 580 118.31 -11.31 54.30
CA GLU A 580 117.27 -12.33 54.06
C GLU A 580 115.87 -11.71 54.21
N GLU A 581 115.62 -10.89 55.23
CA GLU A 581 114.40 -10.12 55.44
C GLU A 581 114.12 -9.16 54.29
N PHE A 582 115.13 -8.40 53.82
CA PHE A 582 114.99 -7.57 52.61
C PHE A 582 114.75 -8.39 51.34
N THR A 583 115.14 -9.66 51.30
CA THR A 583 114.93 -10.55 50.15
C THR A 583 113.55 -11.20 50.20
N MET A 584 113.10 -11.66 51.37
CA MET A 584 111.70 -12.00 51.65
C MET A 584 110.78 -10.82 51.35
N ALA A 585 111.07 -9.62 51.86
CA ALA A 585 110.28 -8.42 51.60
C ALA A 585 110.21 -8.10 50.11
N ARG A 586 111.31 -8.21 49.36
CA ARG A 586 111.30 -8.06 47.89
C ARG A 586 110.45 -9.13 47.19
N LEU A 587 110.46 -10.38 47.67
CA LEU A 587 109.59 -11.46 47.20
C LEU A 587 108.11 -11.22 47.52
N TYR A 588 107.77 -10.80 48.74
CA TYR A 588 106.41 -10.42 49.14
C TYR A 588 105.91 -9.22 48.34
N ILE A 589 106.72 -8.17 48.16
CA ILE A 589 106.38 -7.01 47.31
C ILE A 589 106.18 -7.44 45.86
N SER A 590 106.99 -8.38 45.33
CA SER A 590 106.80 -8.92 43.98
C SER A 590 105.50 -9.72 43.85
N LYS A 591 105.18 -10.56 44.85
CA LYS A 591 103.93 -11.32 44.93
C LYS A 591 102.72 -10.40 45.02
N MET A 592 102.72 -9.44 45.96
CA MET A 592 101.71 -8.38 46.09
C MET A 592 101.55 -7.59 44.79
N LYS A 593 102.64 -7.24 44.10
CA LYS A 593 102.60 -6.55 42.81
C LYS A 593 101.93 -7.38 41.71
N SER A 594 102.13 -8.71 41.71
CA SER A 594 101.45 -9.61 40.78
C SER A 594 99.95 -9.81 41.12
N GLU A 595 99.63 -9.94 42.41
CA GLU A 595 98.25 -10.05 42.90
C GLU A 595 97.46 -8.76 42.67
N VAL A 596 98.03 -7.59 42.98
CA VAL A 596 97.44 -6.27 42.66
C VAL A 596 97.27 -6.10 41.15
N LYS A 597 98.23 -6.51 40.32
CA LYS A 597 98.08 -6.45 38.85
C LYS A 597 96.96 -7.38 38.35
N SER A 598 96.80 -8.55 38.96
CA SER A 598 95.70 -9.49 38.69
C SER A 598 94.35 -8.88 39.10
N LEU A 599 94.26 -8.30 40.31
CA LEU A 599 93.06 -7.62 40.81
C LEU A 599 92.68 -6.40 39.96
N VAL A 600 93.63 -5.59 39.51
CA VAL A 600 93.39 -4.46 38.59
C VAL A 600 92.87 -4.94 37.24
N ASN A 601 93.44 -6.02 36.68
CA ASN A 601 92.94 -6.60 35.43
C ASN A 601 91.52 -7.18 35.60
N ARG A 602 91.24 -7.89 36.70
CA ARG A 602 89.90 -8.41 37.00
C ARG A 602 88.90 -7.29 37.27
N GLY A 603 89.34 -6.21 37.90
CA GLY A 603 88.56 -4.98 38.10
C GLY A 603 88.12 -4.38 36.77
N LYS A 604 89.04 -4.17 35.82
CA LYS A 604 88.72 -3.67 34.47
C LYS A 604 87.79 -4.59 33.68
N GLN A 605 87.93 -5.91 33.83
CA GLN A 605 87.01 -6.88 33.22
C GLN A 605 85.60 -6.78 33.81
N LEU A 606 85.48 -6.67 35.13
CA LEU A 606 84.21 -6.47 35.83
C LEU A 606 83.56 -5.12 35.48
N GLU A 607 84.36 -4.04 35.40
CA GLU A 607 83.93 -2.69 35.01
C GLU A 607 83.38 -2.66 33.57
N THR A 608 84.06 -3.34 32.63
CA THR A 608 83.58 -3.48 31.25
C THR A 608 82.28 -4.30 31.19
N ALA A 609 82.22 -5.43 31.90
CA ALA A 609 81.02 -6.26 31.97
C ALA A 609 79.84 -5.50 32.62
N GLN A 610 80.09 -4.72 33.68
CA GLN A 610 79.10 -3.87 34.33
C GLN A 610 78.57 -2.77 33.39
N ALA A 611 79.44 -2.16 32.58
CA ALA A 611 79.02 -1.18 31.57
C ALA A 611 78.10 -1.80 30.51
N ASP A 612 78.44 -2.99 29.98
CA ASP A 612 77.58 -3.68 28.99
C ASP A 612 76.28 -4.23 29.59
N THR A 613 76.29 -4.71 30.83
CA THR A 613 75.07 -5.08 31.55
C THR A 613 74.19 -3.85 31.80
N SER A 614 74.77 -2.70 32.14
CA SER A 614 74.03 -1.44 32.33
C SER A 614 73.42 -0.92 31.02
N ARG A 615 74.13 -1.01 29.89
CA ARG A 615 73.58 -0.71 28.55
C ARG A 615 72.37 -1.58 28.22
N LYS A 616 72.46 -2.90 28.46
CA LYS A 616 71.35 -3.84 28.26
C LYS A 616 70.17 -3.54 29.17
N MET A 617 70.43 -3.21 30.44
CA MET A 617 69.38 -2.80 31.38
C MET A 617 68.63 -1.55 30.88
N GLN A 618 69.34 -0.53 30.42
CA GLN A 618 68.74 0.69 29.86
C GLN A 618 67.97 0.46 28.54
N ALA A 619 68.36 -0.54 27.73
CA ALA A 619 67.59 -0.94 26.56
C ALA A 619 66.27 -1.59 26.98
N ASN A 620 66.34 -2.59 27.87
CA ASN A 620 65.18 -3.30 28.40
C ASN A 620 64.21 -2.37 29.15
N GLU A 621 64.71 -1.36 29.86
CA GLU A 621 63.88 -0.34 30.52
C GLU A 621 63.05 0.49 29.52
N ARG A 622 63.61 0.81 28.34
CA ARG A 622 62.90 1.54 27.27
C ARG A 622 61.85 0.67 26.59
N GLU A 623 62.16 -0.60 26.33
CA GLU A 623 61.20 -1.57 25.80
C GLU A 623 60.06 -1.82 26.79
N LEU A 624 60.38 -1.97 28.09
CA LEU A 624 59.38 -2.10 29.15
C LEU A 624 58.47 -0.88 29.25
N ALA A 625 59.01 0.34 29.15
CA ALA A 625 58.23 1.57 29.13
C ALA A 625 57.30 1.67 27.90
N ALA A 626 57.78 1.25 26.72
CA ALA A 626 56.95 1.19 25.51
C ALA A 626 55.80 0.17 25.65
N CYS A 627 56.08 -1.02 26.19
CA CYS A 627 55.07 -2.03 26.49
C CYS A 627 54.05 -1.54 27.54
N GLN A 628 54.49 -0.85 28.60
CA GLN A 628 53.60 -0.25 29.60
C GLN A 628 52.68 0.81 28.99
N LEU A 629 53.19 1.65 28.09
CA LEU A 629 52.38 2.64 27.36
C LEU A 629 51.33 1.96 26.47
N LEU A 630 51.71 0.92 25.74
CA LEU A 630 50.79 0.15 24.88
C LEU A 630 49.70 -0.57 25.71
N ILE A 631 50.07 -1.17 26.84
CA ILE A 631 49.13 -1.77 27.80
C ILE A 631 48.16 -0.71 28.33
N SER A 632 48.63 0.48 28.68
CA SER A 632 47.78 1.59 29.14
C SER A 632 46.79 2.06 28.07
N GLN A 633 47.22 2.13 26.80
CA GLN A 633 46.33 2.43 25.67
C GLN A 633 45.26 1.35 25.46
N HIS A 634 45.63 0.07 25.53
CA HIS A 634 44.66 -1.03 25.44
C HIS A 634 43.70 -1.04 26.64
N GLN A 635 44.17 -0.79 27.86
CA GLN A 635 43.30 -0.67 29.04
C GLN A 635 42.30 0.48 28.91
N ALA A 636 42.72 1.65 28.40
CA ALA A 636 41.82 2.76 28.12
C ALA A 636 40.78 2.42 27.05
N LYS A 637 41.18 1.73 25.97
CA LYS A 637 40.26 1.29 24.91
C LYS A 637 39.27 0.22 25.39
N ILE A 638 39.73 -0.75 26.18
CA ILE A 638 38.89 -1.78 26.81
C ILE A 638 37.87 -1.10 27.72
N LYS A 639 38.31 -0.17 28.60
CA LYS A 639 37.40 0.57 29.48
C LYS A 639 36.34 1.32 28.66
N SER A 640 36.72 2.07 27.64
CA SER A 640 35.77 2.79 26.78
C SER A 640 34.75 1.86 26.10
N LEU A 641 35.12 0.62 25.78
CA LEU A 641 34.20 -0.38 25.24
C LEU A 641 33.30 -0.99 26.33
N THR A 642 33.82 -1.21 27.54
CA THR A 642 33.02 -1.64 28.70
C THR A 642 32.00 -0.56 29.09
N ASP A 643 32.40 0.70 29.17
CA ASP A 643 31.52 1.83 29.48
C ASP A 643 30.41 1.97 28.40
N TYR A 644 30.73 1.74 27.12
CA TYR A 644 29.75 1.72 26.03
C TYR A 644 28.79 0.50 26.12
N MET A 645 29.31 -0.69 26.40
CA MET A 645 28.49 -1.89 26.61
C MET A 645 27.53 -1.72 27.79
N GLN A 646 28.00 -1.18 28.92
CA GLN A 646 27.14 -0.89 30.07
C GLN A 646 26.05 0.13 29.73
N ASN A 647 26.35 1.19 28.98
CA ASN A 647 25.34 2.16 28.54
C ASN A 647 24.27 1.51 27.62
N MET A 648 24.67 0.59 26.75
CA MET A 648 23.75 -0.18 25.91
C MET A 648 22.94 -1.21 26.71
N GLU A 649 23.51 -1.81 27.75
CA GLU A 649 22.86 -2.78 28.62
C GLU A 649 21.90 -2.12 29.61
N GLU A 650 22.19 -0.89 30.08
CA GLU A 650 21.25 -0.04 30.82
C GLU A 650 20.07 0.40 29.94
N LYS A 651 20.33 0.85 28.70
CA LYS A 651 19.25 1.16 27.73
C LYS A 651 18.40 -0.07 27.42
N LYS A 652 19.02 -1.24 27.25
CA LYS A 652 18.30 -2.50 27.09
C LYS A 652 17.42 -2.77 28.31
N ARG A 653 17.95 -2.62 29.53
CA ARG A 653 17.18 -2.82 30.77
C ARG A 653 16.03 -1.82 30.91
N GLN A 654 16.21 -0.56 30.50
CA GLN A 654 15.12 0.44 30.46
C GLN A 654 14.02 0.09 29.45
N LEU A 655 14.40 -0.51 28.31
CA LEU A 655 13.43 -1.02 27.32
C LEU A 655 12.72 -2.29 27.81
N GLU A 656 13.42 -3.18 28.53
CA GLU A 656 12.83 -4.36 29.18
C GLU A 656 11.88 -3.95 30.33
N GLU A 657 12.28 -3.01 31.19
CA GLU A 657 11.43 -2.41 32.25
C GLU A 657 10.20 -1.70 31.65
N GLY A 658 10.37 -0.96 30.54
CA GLY A 658 9.27 -0.33 29.81
C GLY A 658 8.34 -1.33 29.12
N GLN A 659 8.89 -2.41 28.56
CA GLN A 659 8.11 -3.51 27.98
C GLN A 659 7.30 -4.25 29.05
N ASP A 660 7.90 -4.57 30.20
CA ASP A 660 7.19 -5.19 31.32
C ASP A 660 6.10 -4.26 31.88
N SER A 661 6.36 -2.95 31.98
CA SER A 661 5.34 -1.96 32.35
C SER A 661 4.18 -1.91 31.36
N LEU A 662 4.44 -1.92 30.06
CA LEU A 662 3.42 -1.98 29.01
C LEU A 662 2.67 -3.32 28.98
N VAL A 663 3.33 -4.42 29.32
CA VAL A 663 2.69 -5.74 29.47
C VAL A 663 1.82 -5.78 30.72
N GLU A 664 2.23 -5.16 31.83
CA GLU A 664 1.40 -5.02 33.04
C GLU A 664 0.22 -4.06 32.80
N GLU A 665 0.41 -2.99 32.03
CA GLU A 665 -0.67 -2.07 31.64
C GLU A 665 -1.65 -2.74 30.66
N LEU A 666 -1.18 -3.48 29.66
CA LEU A 666 -2.02 -4.32 28.80
C LEU A 666 -2.73 -5.43 29.60
N ALA A 667 -2.10 -5.98 30.64
CA ALA A 667 -2.74 -6.93 31.55
C ALA A 667 -3.80 -6.25 32.43
N LYS A 668 -3.57 -5.02 32.91
CA LYS A 668 -4.55 -4.19 33.63
C LYS A 668 -5.72 -3.79 32.74
N LEU A 669 -5.46 -3.38 31.49
CA LEU A 669 -6.48 -3.03 30.50
C LEU A 669 -7.26 -4.25 30.02
N ARG A 670 -6.63 -5.44 29.91
CA ARG A 670 -7.35 -6.70 29.69
C ARG A 670 -8.15 -7.13 30.91
N ALA A 671 -7.63 -6.99 32.12
CA ALA A 671 -8.37 -7.30 33.35
C ALA A 671 -9.52 -6.31 33.60
N GLN A 672 -9.35 -5.02 33.28
CA GLN A 672 -10.44 -4.03 33.25
C GLN A 672 -11.42 -4.33 32.13
N GLY A 673 -10.95 -4.71 30.94
CA GLY A 673 -11.79 -5.14 29.82
C GLY A 673 -12.63 -6.37 30.17
N GLU A 674 -12.04 -7.38 30.79
CA GLU A 674 -12.70 -8.60 31.27
C GLU A 674 -13.60 -8.33 32.48
N LEU A 675 -13.24 -7.43 33.40
CA LEU A 675 -14.09 -7.03 34.53
C LEU A 675 -15.26 -6.16 34.07
N MET A 676 -15.05 -5.28 33.09
CA MET A 676 -16.09 -4.44 32.48
C MET A 676 -16.99 -5.25 31.57
N HIS A 677 -16.47 -6.19 30.77
CA HIS A 677 -17.29 -7.19 30.08
C HIS A 677 -18.01 -8.09 31.09
N SER A 678 -17.37 -8.54 32.17
CA SER A 678 -18.01 -9.37 33.18
C SER A 678 -19.14 -8.61 33.88
N MET A 679 -18.91 -7.38 34.37
CA MET A 679 -19.96 -6.57 35.02
C MET A 679 -21.04 -6.08 34.04
N SER A 680 -20.69 -5.74 32.80
CA SER A 680 -21.65 -5.36 31.77
C SER A 680 -22.48 -6.57 31.33
N HIS A 681 -21.83 -7.65 30.92
CA HIS A 681 -22.48 -8.88 30.47
C HIS A 681 -23.19 -9.60 31.61
N GLN A 682 -22.78 -9.50 32.87
CA GLN A 682 -23.52 -10.02 34.02
C GLN A 682 -24.72 -9.12 34.39
N LYS A 683 -24.63 -7.79 34.24
CA LYS A 683 -25.81 -6.90 34.30
C LYS A 683 -26.79 -7.20 33.15
N GLN A 684 -26.28 -7.39 31.94
CA GLN A 684 -27.06 -7.68 30.74
C GLN A 684 -27.66 -9.09 30.79
N LEU A 685 -26.93 -10.10 31.28
CA LEU A 685 -27.45 -11.44 31.59
C LEU A 685 -28.38 -11.44 32.80
N SER A 686 -28.25 -10.52 33.78
CA SER A 686 -29.26 -10.39 34.84
C SER A 686 -30.56 -9.83 34.27
N ARG A 687 -30.51 -8.70 33.53
CA ARG A 687 -31.68 -8.15 32.82
C ARG A 687 -32.30 -9.17 31.87
N LEU A 688 -31.50 -9.85 31.05
CA LEU A 688 -31.98 -10.90 30.16
C LEU A 688 -32.52 -12.11 30.92
N ARG A 689 -31.98 -12.49 32.10
CA ARG A 689 -32.58 -13.54 32.94
C ARG A 689 -33.86 -13.11 33.60
N ASP A 690 -33.99 -11.85 34.02
CA ASP A 690 -35.20 -11.31 34.62
C ASP A 690 -36.30 -11.17 33.56
N GLU A 691 -35.96 -10.68 32.36
CA GLU A 691 -36.83 -10.70 31.19
C GLU A 691 -37.20 -12.12 30.77
N LEU A 692 -36.23 -13.06 30.71
CA LEU A 692 -36.53 -14.45 30.36
C LEU A 692 -37.35 -15.13 31.46
N ALA A 693 -37.17 -14.80 32.74
CA ALA A 693 -38.03 -15.27 33.84
C ALA A 693 -39.45 -14.69 33.77
N VAL A 694 -39.61 -13.42 33.41
CA VAL A 694 -40.92 -12.80 33.15
C VAL A 694 -41.58 -13.44 31.92
N LYS A 695 -40.86 -13.57 30.80
CA LYS A 695 -41.35 -14.24 29.58
C LYS A 695 -41.62 -15.73 29.79
N GLN A 696 -40.87 -16.39 30.67
CA GLN A 696 -41.09 -17.78 31.05
C GLN A 696 -42.34 -17.92 31.91
N ARG A 697 -42.58 -17.01 32.88
CA ARG A 697 -43.87 -16.96 33.60
C ARG A 697 -45.04 -16.71 32.65
N MET A 698 -44.93 -15.74 31.74
CA MET A 698 -45.96 -15.52 30.70
C MET A 698 -46.14 -16.75 29.80
N LEU A 699 -45.07 -17.47 29.46
CA LEU A 699 -45.13 -18.72 28.71
C LEU A 699 -45.73 -19.88 29.51
N ASP A 700 -45.55 -19.91 30.83
CA ASP A 700 -46.08 -20.94 31.71
C ASP A 700 -47.56 -20.68 32.05
N GLU A 701 -47.96 -19.42 32.25
CA GLU A 701 -49.36 -18.95 32.24
C GLU A 701 -50.05 -19.28 30.90
N LEU A 702 -49.38 -19.00 29.77
CA LEU A 702 -49.86 -19.41 28.44
C LEU A 702 -49.89 -20.93 28.27
N LYS A 703 -49.02 -21.71 28.93
CA LYS A 703 -49.07 -23.18 28.92
C LYS A 703 -50.15 -23.75 29.82
N GLU A 704 -50.53 -23.10 30.91
CA GLU A 704 -51.71 -23.49 31.69
C GLU A 704 -53.00 -23.18 30.91
N GLY A 705 -53.06 -22.02 30.26
CA GLY A 705 -54.11 -21.73 29.28
C GLY A 705 -54.12 -22.73 28.11
N LEU A 706 -52.95 -23.10 27.57
CA LEU A 706 -52.86 -24.11 26.52
C LEU A 706 -53.11 -25.53 27.02
N SER A 707 -52.86 -25.90 28.28
CA SER A 707 -53.02 -27.29 28.75
C SER A 707 -54.48 -27.66 28.95
N GLY A 708 -55.33 -26.69 29.35
CA GLY A 708 -56.78 -26.82 29.23
C GLY A 708 -57.24 -27.04 27.77
N LEU A 709 -56.56 -26.42 26.80
CA LEU A 709 -56.85 -26.54 25.36
C LEU A 709 -56.20 -27.77 24.69
N THR A 710 -55.07 -28.30 25.19
CA THR A 710 -54.44 -29.51 24.66
C THR A 710 -55.07 -30.78 25.20
N CYS A 711 -55.76 -30.76 26.34
CA CYS A 711 -56.65 -31.85 26.72
C CYS A 711 -57.70 -32.14 25.62
N PHE A 712 -58.31 -31.09 25.05
CA PHE A 712 -59.20 -31.22 23.89
C PHE A 712 -58.47 -31.52 22.57
N LYS A 713 -57.30 -30.91 22.32
CA LYS A 713 -56.55 -31.17 21.07
C LYS A 713 -55.83 -32.52 21.03
N CYS A 714 -55.50 -33.18 22.15
CA CYS A 714 -54.79 -34.47 22.14
C CYS A 714 -55.62 -35.56 21.45
N ILE A 715 -56.94 -35.59 21.64
CA ILE A 715 -57.84 -36.54 20.98
C ILE A 715 -57.86 -36.32 19.45
N PHE A 716 -57.70 -35.07 19.00
CA PHE A 716 -57.69 -34.71 17.57
C PHE A 716 -56.30 -34.84 16.92
N SER A 717 -55.23 -34.55 17.67
CA SER A 717 -53.86 -34.47 17.14
C SER A 717 -53.19 -35.83 16.92
N VAL A 718 -53.58 -36.88 17.65
CA VAL A 718 -53.09 -38.25 17.43
C VAL A 718 -53.58 -38.80 16.08
N MET A 719 -54.75 -38.35 15.62
CA MET A 719 -55.30 -38.69 14.30
C MET A 719 -54.64 -37.90 13.16
N LEU A 720 -54.14 -36.69 13.45
CA LEU A 720 -53.55 -35.80 12.45
C LEU A 720 -52.05 -36.06 12.22
N PHE A 721 -51.28 -36.36 13.28
CA PHE A 721 -49.82 -36.46 13.19
C PHE A 721 -49.34 -37.66 12.35
N THR A 722 -50.01 -38.81 12.50
CA THR A 722 -49.82 -40.02 11.67
C THR A 722 -50.14 -39.75 10.19
N PHE A 723 -51.17 -38.96 9.91
CA PHE A 723 -51.55 -38.55 8.56
C PHE A 723 -50.51 -37.61 7.93
N THR A 724 -50.01 -36.62 8.69
CA THR A 724 -49.06 -35.63 8.17
C THR A 724 -47.66 -36.17 7.88
N PHE A 725 -47.17 -37.15 8.64
CA PHE A 725 -45.84 -37.72 8.39
C PHE A 725 -45.82 -38.61 7.13
N SER A 726 -46.90 -39.38 6.90
CA SER A 726 -47.12 -40.09 5.64
C SER A 726 -47.15 -39.10 4.46
N MET A 727 -48.04 -38.10 4.54
CA MET A 727 -48.23 -37.12 3.46
C MET A 727 -46.99 -36.30 3.09
N ILE A 728 -46.02 -36.09 3.98
CA ILE A 728 -44.79 -35.35 3.63
C ILE A 728 -43.80 -36.27 2.89
N ASN A 729 -43.68 -37.53 3.30
CA ASN A 729 -42.82 -38.49 2.59
C ASN A 729 -43.45 -38.90 1.25
N GLU A 730 -44.76 -39.14 1.23
CA GLU A 730 -45.54 -39.35 0.01
C GLU A 730 -45.45 -38.14 -0.93
N LYS A 731 -45.55 -36.89 -0.45
CA LYS A 731 -45.33 -35.72 -1.34
C LYS A 731 -43.88 -35.59 -1.82
N GLY A 732 -42.90 -36.08 -1.09
CA GLY A 732 -41.50 -36.13 -1.51
C GLY A 732 -41.24 -37.14 -2.65
N GLU A 733 -41.94 -38.27 -2.66
CA GLU A 733 -41.90 -39.24 -3.76
C GLU A 733 -42.87 -38.89 -4.89
N LEU A 734 -44.08 -38.42 -4.58
CA LEU A 734 -45.07 -37.96 -5.54
C LEU A 734 -44.54 -36.79 -6.35
N ALA A 735 -43.88 -35.79 -5.75
CA ALA A 735 -43.26 -34.71 -6.52
C ALA A 735 -42.16 -35.20 -7.49
N LYS A 736 -41.49 -36.32 -7.19
CA LYS A 736 -40.52 -36.97 -8.09
C LYS A 736 -41.21 -37.82 -9.17
N GLN A 737 -42.29 -38.51 -8.84
CA GLN A 737 -43.12 -39.25 -9.79
C GLN A 737 -43.91 -38.30 -10.70
N ASP A 738 -44.33 -37.14 -10.22
CA ASP A 738 -44.98 -36.07 -10.97
C ASP A 738 -43.97 -35.37 -11.88
N LEU A 739 -42.75 -35.07 -11.42
CA LEU A 739 -41.70 -34.54 -12.29
C LEU A 739 -41.32 -35.54 -13.40
N LYS A 740 -41.13 -36.82 -13.06
CA LYS A 740 -40.82 -37.86 -14.05
C LYS A 740 -42.03 -38.17 -14.95
N GLY A 741 -43.24 -38.16 -14.41
CA GLY A 741 -44.49 -38.31 -15.12
C GLY A 741 -44.77 -37.14 -16.05
N LEU A 742 -44.36 -35.93 -15.67
CA LEU A 742 -44.36 -34.73 -16.50
C LEU A 742 -43.27 -34.80 -17.58
N GLU A 743 -42.06 -35.31 -17.30
CA GLU A 743 -41.07 -35.63 -18.35
C GLU A 743 -41.63 -36.67 -19.34
N GLU A 744 -42.22 -37.77 -18.87
CA GLU A 744 -42.83 -38.78 -19.73
C GLU A 744 -44.06 -38.26 -20.48
N THR A 745 -44.81 -37.31 -19.91
CA THR A 745 -45.98 -36.67 -20.54
C THR A 745 -45.54 -35.61 -21.55
N VAL A 746 -44.50 -34.83 -21.27
CA VAL A 746 -43.88 -33.89 -22.22
C VAL A 746 -43.18 -34.66 -23.34
N ALA A 747 -42.52 -35.78 -23.07
CA ALA A 747 -41.97 -36.67 -24.09
C ALA A 747 -43.08 -37.31 -24.95
N LYS A 748 -44.20 -37.73 -24.34
CA LYS A 748 -45.38 -38.19 -25.08
C LYS A 748 -45.97 -37.06 -25.92
N GLU A 749 -46.28 -35.90 -25.36
CA GLU A 749 -46.78 -34.71 -26.07
C GLU A 749 -45.87 -34.27 -27.21
N LEU A 750 -44.55 -34.27 -27.02
CA LEU A 750 -43.58 -34.01 -28.09
C LEU A 750 -43.61 -35.10 -29.17
N GLN A 751 -43.84 -36.36 -28.81
CA GLN A 751 -44.03 -37.45 -29.77
C GLN A 751 -45.40 -37.38 -30.45
N THR A 752 -46.47 -36.94 -29.77
CA THR A 752 -47.79 -36.69 -30.36
C THR A 752 -47.71 -35.49 -31.30
N LEU A 753 -47.03 -34.40 -30.94
CA LEU A 753 -46.73 -33.26 -31.81
C LEU A 753 -45.83 -33.65 -32.98
N HIS A 754 -44.86 -34.55 -32.79
CA HIS A 754 -44.05 -35.08 -33.90
C HIS A 754 -44.90 -35.93 -34.86
N ASN A 755 -45.77 -36.79 -34.32
CA ASN A 755 -46.67 -37.63 -35.11
C ASN A 755 -47.78 -36.80 -35.78
N LEU A 756 -48.32 -35.78 -35.12
CA LEU A 756 -49.27 -34.81 -35.67
C LEU A 756 -48.61 -33.93 -36.71
N ARG A 757 -47.37 -33.49 -36.52
CA ARG A 757 -46.58 -32.80 -37.55
C ARG A 757 -46.31 -33.72 -38.74
N LYS A 758 -46.01 -34.99 -38.51
CA LYS A 758 -45.80 -35.99 -39.58
C LYS A 758 -47.09 -36.25 -40.35
N LEU A 759 -48.21 -36.45 -39.66
CA LEU A 759 -49.55 -36.58 -40.25
C LEU A 759 -49.98 -35.31 -40.97
N PHE A 760 -49.78 -34.13 -40.38
CA PHE A 760 -50.12 -32.84 -40.99
C PHE A 760 -49.26 -32.56 -42.22
N VAL A 761 -47.96 -32.89 -42.21
CA VAL A 761 -47.09 -32.80 -43.40
C VAL A 761 -47.47 -33.85 -44.45
N GLN A 762 -47.84 -35.07 -44.07
CA GLN A 762 -48.36 -36.06 -45.01
C GLN A 762 -49.70 -35.63 -45.62
N ASP A 763 -50.61 -35.10 -44.82
CA ASP A 763 -51.92 -34.59 -45.22
C ASP A 763 -51.81 -33.29 -46.04
N LEU A 764 -50.82 -32.43 -45.77
CA LEU A 764 -50.45 -31.32 -46.65
C LEU A 764 -49.85 -31.84 -47.97
N THR A 765 -48.99 -32.85 -47.93
CA THR A 765 -48.39 -33.45 -49.15
C THR A 765 -49.46 -34.14 -49.99
N THR A 766 -50.45 -34.80 -49.36
CA THR A 766 -51.59 -35.43 -50.02
C THR A 766 -52.60 -34.40 -50.53
N ARG A 767 -52.83 -33.29 -49.80
CA ARG A 767 -53.62 -32.16 -50.32
C ARG A 767 -52.93 -31.46 -51.47
N VAL A 768 -51.63 -31.17 -51.39
CA VAL A 768 -50.84 -30.57 -52.48
C VAL A 768 -50.75 -31.49 -53.69
N LYS A 769 -50.73 -32.82 -53.51
CA LYS A 769 -50.89 -33.75 -54.64
C LYS A 769 -52.32 -33.74 -55.21
N LYS A 770 -53.36 -33.73 -54.38
CA LYS A 770 -54.75 -33.63 -54.86
C LYS A 770 -55.03 -32.31 -55.57
N SER A 771 -54.52 -31.18 -55.08
CA SER A 771 -54.61 -29.86 -55.72
C SER A 771 -53.55 -29.64 -56.82
N ALA A 772 -52.87 -30.70 -57.25
CA ALA A 772 -52.08 -30.75 -58.49
C ALA A 772 -52.72 -31.70 -59.52
N GLU A 773 -53.78 -32.44 -59.14
CA GLU A 773 -54.56 -33.35 -60.00
C GLU A 773 -56.02 -32.90 -60.17
N LEU A 774 -56.46 -31.88 -59.42
CA LEU A 774 -57.77 -31.22 -59.49
C LEU A 774 -57.61 -29.70 -59.35
N ASP A 775 -58.66 -28.99 -59.79
CA ASP A 775 -58.88 -27.55 -59.70
C ASP A 775 -58.02 -26.68 -60.64
N CYS A 776 -58.28 -26.87 -61.95
CA CYS A 776 -58.45 -25.72 -62.82
C CYS A 776 -59.72 -24.94 -62.40
N GLU A 777 -59.69 -23.62 -62.58
CA GLU A 777 -60.78 -22.64 -62.39
C GLU A 777 -61.14 -22.16 -60.96
N ASP A 778 -60.94 -20.83 -60.78
CA ASP A 778 -61.72 -19.88 -59.94
C ASP A 778 -61.69 -19.96 -58.39
N GLY A 779 -62.23 -18.92 -57.74
CA GLY A 779 -62.64 -18.96 -56.32
C GLY A 779 -61.80 -18.13 -55.33
N GLY A 780 -61.65 -16.82 -55.56
CA GLY A 780 -60.77 -15.94 -54.77
C GLY A 780 -60.93 -16.00 -53.24
N GLY A 781 -59.84 -16.35 -52.53
CA GLY A 781 -59.78 -16.38 -51.06
C GLY A 781 -59.86 -15.01 -50.39
N SER A 782 -60.74 -14.89 -49.40
CA SER A 782 -61.07 -13.63 -48.70
C SER A 782 -59.87 -12.90 -48.08
N ALA A 783 -59.90 -11.56 -48.07
CA ALA A 783 -58.85 -10.71 -47.50
C ALA A 783 -58.54 -11.02 -46.02
N ALA A 784 -59.56 -11.40 -45.23
CA ALA A 784 -59.39 -11.82 -43.84
C ALA A 784 -58.53 -13.10 -43.72
N GLN A 785 -58.59 -13.98 -44.72
CA GLN A 785 -57.79 -15.21 -44.77
C GLN A 785 -56.32 -14.90 -45.10
N LYS A 786 -56.07 -13.96 -46.04
CA LYS A 786 -54.71 -13.46 -46.33
C LYS A 786 -54.06 -12.76 -45.12
N GLN A 787 -54.80 -11.90 -44.40
CA GLN A 787 -54.29 -11.30 -43.16
C GLN A 787 -53.99 -12.36 -42.08
N LYS A 788 -54.83 -13.39 -41.95
CA LYS A 788 -54.63 -14.46 -40.96
C LYS A 788 -53.44 -15.36 -41.29
N ILE A 789 -53.15 -15.58 -42.58
CA ILE A 789 -51.93 -16.25 -43.05
C ILE A 789 -50.70 -15.39 -42.71
N SER A 790 -50.68 -14.11 -43.10
CA SER A 790 -49.55 -13.20 -42.83
C SER A 790 -49.26 -13.04 -41.33
N PHE A 791 -50.29 -13.00 -40.49
CA PHE A 791 -50.12 -12.98 -39.03
C PHE A 791 -49.48 -14.28 -38.51
N LEU A 792 -49.87 -15.45 -39.03
CA LEU A 792 -49.29 -16.74 -38.66
C LEU A 792 -47.85 -16.87 -39.15
N GLU A 793 -47.54 -16.42 -40.37
CA GLU A 793 -46.19 -16.40 -40.94
C GLU A 793 -45.23 -15.54 -40.10
N ASN A 794 -45.64 -14.33 -39.73
CA ASN A 794 -44.84 -13.42 -38.91
C ASN A 794 -44.60 -13.99 -37.49
N ASN A 795 -45.62 -14.61 -36.88
CA ASN A 795 -45.44 -15.34 -35.62
C ASN A 795 -44.49 -16.54 -35.77
N LEU A 796 -44.58 -17.30 -36.87
CA LEU A 796 -43.70 -18.44 -37.13
C LEU A 796 -42.23 -17.99 -37.33
N GLU A 797 -42.02 -16.85 -37.98
CA GLU A 797 -40.70 -16.25 -38.16
C GLU A 797 -40.11 -15.74 -36.84
N GLN A 798 -40.90 -15.09 -36.00
CA GLN A 798 -40.49 -14.69 -34.65
C GLN A 798 -40.15 -15.90 -33.78
N LEU A 799 -40.98 -16.95 -33.79
CA LEU A 799 -40.72 -18.19 -33.07
C LEU A 799 -39.43 -18.88 -33.58
N THR A 800 -39.18 -18.82 -34.88
CA THR A 800 -37.94 -19.32 -35.51
C THR A 800 -36.71 -18.50 -35.10
N LYS A 801 -36.83 -17.16 -34.98
CA LYS A 801 -35.77 -16.28 -34.48
C LYS A 801 -35.44 -16.58 -33.00
N VAL A 802 -36.45 -16.73 -32.15
CA VAL A 802 -36.28 -17.12 -30.73
C VAL A 802 -35.64 -18.51 -30.62
N HIS A 803 -36.09 -19.49 -31.41
CA HIS A 803 -35.51 -20.84 -31.42
C HIS A 803 -34.04 -20.82 -31.87
N LYS A 804 -33.69 -20.07 -32.92
CA LYS A 804 -32.30 -19.86 -33.37
C LYS A 804 -31.44 -19.14 -32.32
N GLN A 805 -32.03 -18.30 -31.46
CA GLN A 805 -31.29 -17.69 -30.35
C GLN A 805 -31.03 -18.72 -29.25
N LEU A 806 -32.07 -19.38 -28.74
CA LEU A 806 -31.96 -20.39 -27.67
C LEU A 806 -31.02 -21.55 -28.01
N VAL A 807 -30.91 -21.92 -29.30
CA VAL A 807 -29.95 -22.93 -29.78
C VAL A 807 -28.51 -22.42 -29.75
N ARG A 808 -28.26 -21.13 -30.04
CA ARG A 808 -26.93 -20.51 -29.89
C ARG A 808 -26.54 -20.37 -28.43
N ASP A 809 -27.44 -19.82 -27.60
CA ASP A 809 -27.23 -19.67 -26.16
C ASP A 809 -26.91 -21.03 -25.50
N ASN A 810 -27.58 -22.11 -25.92
CA ASN A 810 -27.27 -23.47 -25.47
C ASN A 810 -25.90 -24.00 -25.94
N ALA A 811 -25.46 -23.63 -27.14
CA ALA A 811 -24.13 -24.01 -27.63
C ALA A 811 -23.03 -23.28 -26.83
N ASP A 812 -23.19 -21.98 -26.61
CA ASP A 812 -22.25 -21.17 -25.85
C ASP A 812 -22.16 -21.63 -24.38
N LEU A 813 -23.30 -21.91 -23.73
CA LEU A 813 -23.34 -22.49 -22.39
C LEU A 813 -22.67 -23.87 -22.32
N ARG A 814 -22.83 -24.72 -23.34
CA ARG A 814 -22.13 -26.02 -23.44
C ARG A 814 -20.61 -25.86 -23.64
N CYS A 815 -20.16 -24.76 -24.22
CA CYS A 815 -18.74 -24.43 -24.36
C CYS A 815 -18.13 -23.79 -23.09
N GLU A 816 -18.90 -23.03 -22.31
CA GLU A 816 -18.43 -22.40 -21.06
C GLU A 816 -18.44 -23.34 -19.85
N LEU A 817 -19.45 -24.22 -19.73
CA LEU A 817 -19.60 -25.11 -18.56
C LEU A 817 -18.33 -25.96 -18.27
N PRO A 818 -17.67 -26.59 -19.25
CA PRO A 818 -16.40 -27.31 -19.02
C PRO A 818 -15.23 -26.39 -18.58
N LYS A 819 -15.22 -25.11 -19.01
CA LYS A 819 -14.21 -24.13 -18.58
C LYS A 819 -14.41 -23.74 -17.12
N LEU A 820 -15.68 -23.54 -16.72
CA LEU A 820 -16.05 -23.26 -15.34
C LEU A 820 -15.74 -24.45 -14.41
N GLU A 821 -16.06 -25.68 -14.83
CA GLU A 821 -15.65 -26.88 -14.09
C GLU A 821 -14.13 -27.01 -13.93
N LYS A 822 -13.35 -26.74 -14.99
CA LYS A 822 -11.88 -26.81 -14.94
C LYS A 822 -11.32 -25.75 -13.98
N ARG A 823 -11.88 -24.54 -13.97
CA ARG A 823 -11.54 -23.49 -12.99
C ARG A 823 -11.88 -23.92 -11.57
N LEU A 824 -13.08 -24.49 -11.35
CA LEU A 824 -13.53 -24.95 -10.04
C LEU A 824 -12.63 -26.07 -9.47
N ARG A 825 -12.25 -27.04 -10.30
CA ARG A 825 -11.29 -28.09 -9.94
C ARG A 825 -9.92 -27.52 -9.55
N ALA A 826 -9.35 -26.63 -10.37
CA ALA A 826 -8.08 -25.97 -10.06
C ALA A 826 -8.13 -25.15 -8.75
N THR A 827 -9.26 -24.50 -8.45
CA THR A 827 -9.43 -23.82 -7.14
C THR A 827 -9.53 -24.80 -5.97
N ALA A 828 -10.22 -25.94 -6.13
CA ALA A 828 -10.31 -26.96 -5.08
C ALA A 828 -8.96 -27.63 -4.80
N GLU A 829 -8.17 -27.91 -5.84
CA GLU A 829 -6.80 -28.43 -5.72
C GLU A 829 -5.89 -27.43 -4.99
N ARG A 830 -5.97 -26.14 -5.32
CA ARG A 830 -5.23 -25.08 -4.62
C ARG A 830 -5.64 -24.94 -3.15
N VAL A 831 -6.94 -25.03 -2.83
CA VAL A 831 -7.42 -25.01 -1.43
C VAL A 831 -6.84 -26.20 -0.66
N LYS A 832 -6.95 -27.42 -1.21
CA LYS A 832 -6.41 -28.65 -0.60
C LYS A 832 -4.89 -28.59 -0.36
N ALA A 833 -4.14 -27.97 -1.28
CA ALA A 833 -2.70 -27.74 -1.11
C ALA A 833 -2.41 -26.76 0.05
N LEU A 834 -3.17 -25.67 0.17
CA LEU A 834 -3.05 -24.71 1.27
C LEU A 834 -3.46 -25.30 2.62
N GLU A 835 -4.51 -26.12 2.67
CA GLU A 835 -4.92 -26.88 3.87
C GLU A 835 -3.82 -27.85 4.33
N THR A 836 -3.16 -28.52 3.38
CA THR A 836 -2.05 -29.44 3.66
C THR A 836 -0.84 -28.68 4.23
N ALA A 837 -0.43 -27.59 3.59
CA ALA A 837 0.67 -26.74 4.08
C ALA A 837 0.37 -26.12 5.46
N LEU A 838 -0.88 -25.69 5.71
CA LEU A 838 -1.32 -25.17 7.00
C LEU A 838 -1.27 -26.25 8.10
N LYS A 839 -1.63 -27.49 7.77
CA LYS A 839 -1.51 -28.64 8.68
C LYS A 839 -0.04 -28.93 9.02
N GLU A 840 0.84 -28.98 8.01
CA GLU A 840 2.28 -29.21 8.22
C GLU A 840 2.93 -28.11 9.05
N ALA A 841 2.62 -26.83 8.78
CA ALA A 841 3.07 -25.70 9.58
C ALA A 841 2.62 -25.80 11.05
N LYS A 842 1.35 -26.21 11.29
CA LYS A 842 0.81 -26.44 12.63
C LYS A 842 1.50 -27.60 13.35
N GLU A 843 1.82 -28.68 12.64
CA GLU A 843 2.58 -29.81 13.22
C GLU A 843 4.05 -29.47 13.49
N ASN A 844 4.68 -28.66 12.63
CA ASN A 844 6.02 -28.11 12.87
C ASN A 844 6.04 -27.25 14.14
N ALA A 845 5.13 -26.27 14.26
CA ALA A 845 5.04 -25.41 15.44
C ALA A 845 4.74 -26.19 16.74
N VAL A 846 3.93 -27.27 16.68
CA VAL A 846 3.71 -28.16 17.83
C VAL A 846 4.96 -28.98 18.18
N ARG A 847 5.76 -29.41 17.19
CA ARG A 847 7.06 -30.07 17.44
C ARG A 847 8.08 -29.11 18.05
N GLU A 848 8.15 -27.87 17.60
CA GLU A 848 9.02 -26.84 18.18
C GLU A 848 8.60 -26.47 19.60
N ARG A 849 7.30 -26.25 19.85
CA ARG A 849 6.78 -25.99 21.20
C ARG A 849 7.11 -27.13 22.18
N LYS A 850 7.10 -28.39 21.71
CA LYS A 850 7.56 -29.55 22.51
C LYS A 850 9.08 -29.52 22.76
N ARG A 851 9.91 -29.14 21.79
CA ARG A 851 11.37 -28.96 22.00
C ARG A 851 11.66 -27.87 23.03
N TYR A 852 11.04 -26.69 22.89
CA TYR A 852 11.17 -25.60 23.85
C TYR A 852 10.72 -26.00 25.26
N GLN A 853 9.60 -26.72 25.40
CA GLN A 853 9.13 -27.21 26.70
C GLN A 853 10.16 -28.15 27.36
N LEU A 854 10.73 -29.09 26.61
CA LEU A 854 11.74 -30.02 27.11
C LEU A 854 13.04 -29.30 27.55
N GLU A 855 13.49 -28.29 26.81
CA GLU A 855 14.68 -27.52 27.20
C GLU A 855 14.41 -26.61 28.41
N VAL A 856 13.22 -25.99 28.47
CA VAL A 856 12.77 -25.23 29.65
C VAL A 856 12.71 -26.10 30.91
N ASP A 857 12.21 -27.34 30.81
CA ASP A 857 12.14 -28.25 31.96
C ASP A 857 13.52 -28.82 32.35
N ARG A 858 14.40 -29.08 31.38
CA ARG A 858 15.84 -29.36 31.63
C ARG A 858 16.51 -28.22 32.38
N ILE A 859 16.26 -26.96 31.98
CA ILE A 859 16.79 -25.77 32.66
C ILE A 859 16.25 -25.66 34.09
N LYS A 860 14.93 -25.89 34.30
CA LYS A 860 14.34 -25.93 35.65
C LYS A 860 15.00 -26.98 36.54
N ASP A 861 15.33 -28.16 36.01
CA ASP A 861 15.97 -29.21 36.80
C ASP A 861 17.45 -28.93 37.10
N ALA A 862 18.19 -28.35 36.15
CA ALA A 862 19.52 -27.82 36.42
C ALA A 862 19.50 -26.72 37.51
N VAL A 863 18.51 -25.82 37.48
CA VAL A 863 18.30 -24.79 38.51
C VAL A 863 17.88 -25.39 39.85
N ARG A 864 17.01 -26.41 39.88
CA ARG A 864 16.63 -27.13 41.10
C ARG A 864 17.84 -27.83 41.74
N ALA A 865 18.66 -28.52 40.96
CA ALA A 865 19.89 -29.16 41.44
C ALA A 865 20.87 -28.11 42.01
N LYS A 866 21.08 -27.00 41.31
CA LYS A 866 21.97 -25.89 41.73
C LYS A 866 21.47 -25.19 43.01
N ASN A 867 20.15 -25.09 43.19
CA ASN A 867 19.53 -24.55 44.40
C ASN A 867 19.55 -25.53 45.59
N MET A 868 19.43 -26.84 45.35
CA MET A 868 19.64 -27.86 46.39
C MET A 868 21.10 -27.86 46.86
N ALA A 869 22.07 -27.78 45.95
CA ALA A 869 23.49 -27.68 46.28
C ALA A 869 23.85 -26.42 47.10
N ARG A 870 23.03 -25.36 47.04
CA ARG A 870 23.19 -24.15 47.87
C ARG A 870 22.64 -24.27 49.30
N ARG A 871 21.87 -25.31 49.64
CA ARG A 871 21.38 -25.55 51.03
C ARG A 871 22.34 -26.44 51.84
N GLY A 872 23.58 -25.99 51.96
CA GLY A 872 24.58 -26.56 52.87
C GLY A 872 24.70 -25.75 54.16
N HIS A 873 24.34 -26.37 55.30
CA HIS A 873 24.74 -26.01 56.68
C HIS A 873 24.69 -24.51 57.10
N SER A 874 23.61 -24.12 57.76
CA SER A 874 23.56 -22.95 58.65
C SER A 874 22.95 -23.35 60.01
N ALA A 875 23.48 -22.80 61.10
CA ALA A 875 23.29 -23.34 62.45
C ALA A 875 21.92 -23.03 63.11
N GLN A 876 21.49 -23.91 64.02
CA GLN A 876 20.36 -23.65 64.91
C GLN A 876 20.75 -22.62 65.98
N ILE A 877 20.04 -21.50 66.03
CA ILE A 877 20.12 -20.51 67.13
C ILE A 877 18.73 -20.41 67.76
N ALA A 878 18.64 -20.67 69.07
CA ALA A 878 17.39 -20.71 69.81
C ALA A 878 17.24 -19.53 70.78
N LYS A 879 16.02 -18.97 70.88
CA LYS A 879 15.44 -18.14 71.97
C LYS A 879 14.09 -17.55 71.50
N PRO A 880 13.18 -17.12 72.40
CA PRO A 880 12.99 -17.47 73.81
C PRO A 880 11.56 -18.03 74.08
N ILE A 881 11.14 -18.20 75.34
CA ILE A 881 9.84 -18.78 75.76
C ILE A 881 9.14 -17.87 76.79
N ARG A 882 7.80 -17.90 76.82
CA ARG A 882 6.80 -17.23 77.72
C ARG A 882 6.19 -15.93 77.19
N ALA A 883 4.92 -15.62 77.45
CA ALA A 883 3.80 -16.47 77.93
C ALA A 883 2.42 -15.84 77.61
N GLY A 884 1.43 -16.69 77.33
CA GLY A 884 0.02 -16.31 77.11
C GLY A 884 -0.82 -17.55 76.78
N HIS A 885 -1.96 -17.73 77.44
CA HIS A 885 -2.92 -18.86 77.32
C HIS A 885 -4.33 -18.27 77.08
N PRO A 886 -5.37 -19.03 76.65
CA PRO A 886 -5.44 -20.43 76.18
C PRO A 886 -6.24 -20.52 74.82
N HIS A 887 -7.18 -21.43 74.43
CA HIS A 887 -7.78 -22.70 74.92
C HIS A 887 -8.41 -23.52 73.72
N ILE A 888 -8.02 -24.80 73.58
CA ILE A 888 -8.80 -26.04 73.23
C ILE A 888 -9.63 -26.19 71.90
N PHE A 889 -9.64 -27.45 71.42
CA PHE A 889 -10.50 -28.14 70.42
C PHE A 889 -10.20 -27.91 68.91
N SER A 890 -10.14 -28.93 68.03
CA SER A 890 -9.89 -30.39 68.21
C SER A 890 -9.46 -31.07 66.88
N PRO A 891 -8.93 -32.31 66.88
CA PRO A 891 -8.38 -33.02 65.69
C PRO A 891 -9.31 -34.15 65.17
N PRO A 892 -8.90 -35.12 64.29
CA PRO A 892 -7.99 -35.10 63.12
C PRO A 892 -8.64 -35.71 61.84
N THR A 893 -7.92 -35.76 60.70
CA THR A 893 -7.94 -36.95 59.80
C THR A 893 -6.73 -37.03 58.85
N HIS A 894 -6.47 -38.25 58.35
CA HIS A 894 -5.28 -38.68 57.62
C HIS A 894 -5.46 -38.69 56.08
N THR A 895 -4.34 -38.51 55.34
CA THR A 895 -3.92 -39.12 54.04
C THR A 895 -4.95 -39.46 52.96
N ILE A 896 -4.63 -39.28 51.66
CA ILE A 896 -3.97 -40.34 50.83
C ILE A 896 -3.25 -39.75 49.60
N ARG A 897 -2.37 -40.55 48.97
CA ARG A 897 -1.41 -40.18 47.92
C ARG A 897 -1.46 -41.19 46.75
N SER A 898 -1.70 -40.72 45.53
CA SER A 898 -1.51 -41.45 44.26
C SER A 898 -1.20 -40.42 43.15
N THR A 899 -0.21 -40.54 42.26
CA THR A 899 0.26 -41.62 41.36
C THR A 899 -0.68 -41.89 40.18
N THR A 900 -0.42 -41.21 39.05
CA THR A 900 -1.05 -41.42 37.74
C THR A 900 -0.34 -42.52 36.96
N GLY A 901 -1.09 -43.45 36.35
CA GLY A 901 -0.54 -44.46 35.46
C GLY A 901 -1.55 -44.96 34.41
N VAL A 902 -1.25 -44.65 33.14
CA VAL A 902 -1.45 -45.44 31.90
C VAL A 902 -2.72 -46.31 31.75
N TYR A 903 -3.55 -46.07 30.70
CA TYR A 903 -3.64 -46.94 29.49
C TYR A 903 -4.70 -46.49 28.45
N HIS A 904 -4.69 -47.14 27.28
CA HIS A 904 -5.54 -46.91 26.10
C HIS A 904 -7.01 -47.35 26.29
N TYR A 905 -7.88 -47.09 25.30
CA TYR A 905 -8.47 -48.08 24.37
C TYR A 905 -9.13 -47.32 23.18
N THR A 906 -8.57 -47.39 21.97
CA THR A 906 -9.11 -48.07 20.74
C THR A 906 -10.35 -47.46 20.07
N HIS A 907 -10.25 -47.21 18.77
CA HIS A 907 -11.37 -47.28 17.81
C HIS A 907 -11.42 -48.70 17.22
N ASP A 908 -12.61 -49.18 16.85
CA ASP A 908 -12.84 -50.09 15.73
C ASP A 908 -14.34 -50.05 15.33
N ASN A 909 -14.62 -50.25 14.03
CA ASN A 909 -15.89 -50.04 13.31
C ASN A 909 -16.38 -48.57 13.22
#